data_AF-A0A9W5Y6T3-F1
#
_entry.id   AF-A0A9W5Y6T3-F1
#
_cell.length_a   1.000
_cell.length_b   1.000
_cell.length_c   1.000
_cell.angle_alpha   90.00
_cell.angle_beta   90.00
_cell.angle_gamma   90.00
#
_symmetry.space_group_name_H-M   'P 1'
#
loop_
_entity.id
_entity.type
_entity.pdbx_description
1 polymer ?
#
loop_
_entity_poly.entity_id
_entity_poly.type
_entity_poly.pdbx_seq_one_letter_code
_entity_poly.pdbx_strand_id
1 'polypeptide(L)'
;MSKHKVLEKYINKELSFAFTGEYITQEELDRDFITIDYIISNTTIKSYSSIRRALHTKVITGILCGFGEKDRYVYHKKDYIYRKDFEEVLLNFYDNVIEKDKALNSLNELGIEVCKYTYWRFQRMGMIVTHPLLPKSIYFIKDKFEDCRVKLIESYHQYRSNQWVRDTIKQRCLGYELYKDRLGTPLSTFFKESNYSVIEKGSDFNFYGVHLYSMDGCLAYIDEILSNGISYIQGDHKYIRTIDDLTREELNNLYYTYEEFRQLLKKIDEQLPCKTARFSYFKRYKVNVIKISCTPIYYFFRKEEVDKLINDSKRFLSKEYVENEVRYLTDKKIDRNFFNARNIKVYIHPIICKKGLYIMRDDLPVLKELLEYENQIEAANSMYSRYMIELSTLKIQFKDIDVINKFNEYVLDRSNNSRARNTNTKALIYVRLYNLLNNNIEKNILNLPLERKIEKSKDLIEKAFKISNQCGKVMVSFINNHVIPSIDISIAKERKVHYDIDKYNDDNFTTLLVAILGILDEPNKFKKLLYNRTASSSILYVLVHFVFAWRRSDLLEKLPKPNLKLIGYDDGLKFLEDLREDNFKFEEYHGEKICKDITEYIYRMNLKSYKNDDKLEGSIPAIIYKYLGLLMCICEGNRQYVEKTVSNKYTNKKDLISPGGSSNESINKTFELFQIDIEGILGKPFGNLRGTKTFFSVLSKQFEELKMCVSKAVSDLRAHKENGKEISQTGNKYYIEKDISKLAVGIFARGTMGCVKEYILKLVESDYELLDGEKQIEIFNSLEMKNTEIEKVHKELYQRNTDLDSFFKVFQGDKKLAQEFLRELIYGKSYSKHSDCKCLLKARINANNNIIFEERNDITKLVDCQIRNDNCIGCDYLVASRLFIYEFKDLINEFFKQFEELHDISSKKLFAMVFKKKYTPLLSAFKSELGEDIFENVLDVTQYKLFNKQIAEIKLIEERAN
;
A
#
# COMPACT_ATOMS: atom_id res chain seq x y z
N MET A 1 16.85 81.60 -107.81
CA MET A 1 17.24 81.48 -106.40
C MET A 1 16.42 82.48 -105.60
N SER A 2 15.50 82.00 -104.76
CA SER A 2 14.67 82.85 -103.93
C SER A 2 15.52 83.49 -102.83
N LYS A 3 16.01 84.71 -103.07
CA LYS A 3 16.69 85.50 -102.03
C LYS A 3 15.66 85.89 -100.99
N HIS A 4 15.92 85.55 -99.73
CA HIS A 4 15.02 85.81 -98.62
C HIS A 4 15.55 87.02 -97.82
N LYS A 5 14.66 87.98 -97.55
CA LYS A 5 15.01 89.17 -96.77
C LYS A 5 14.83 88.83 -95.30
N VAL A 6 15.92 88.81 -94.55
CA VAL A 6 15.88 88.55 -93.10
C VAL A 6 15.62 89.88 -92.40
N LEU A 7 14.58 89.91 -91.56
CA LEU A 7 14.35 91.01 -90.64
C LEU A 7 14.99 90.65 -89.31
N GLU A 8 15.95 91.45 -88.84
CA GLU A 8 16.50 91.23 -87.51
C GLU A 8 16.97 92.53 -86.83
N LYS A 9 16.40 92.79 -85.64
CA LYS A 9 17.10 92.70 -84.33
C LYS A 9 16.09 93.07 -83.23
N TYR A 10 15.63 92.12 -82.42
CA TYR A 10 14.87 92.46 -81.21
C TYR A 10 15.84 92.62 -80.03
N ILE A 11 16.08 93.87 -79.62
CA ILE A 11 16.70 94.16 -78.31
C ILE A 11 15.78 95.14 -77.58
N ASN A 12 15.12 94.65 -76.53
CA ASN A 12 14.41 95.38 -75.46
C ASN A 12 13.28 96.37 -75.81
N LYS A 13 12.09 96.05 -75.27
CA LYS A 13 10.96 96.87 -74.77
C LYS A 13 10.43 98.12 -75.52
N GLU A 14 11.01 98.58 -76.60
CA GLU A 14 10.41 99.61 -77.45
C GLU A 14 10.24 99.07 -78.87
N LEU A 15 8.98 98.89 -79.27
CA LEU A 15 8.59 98.48 -80.62
C LEU A 15 8.87 99.63 -81.61
N SER A 16 10.12 99.76 -82.06
CA SER A 16 10.45 100.52 -83.27
C SER A 16 11.07 99.57 -84.30
N PHE A 17 10.45 99.47 -85.48
CA PHE A 17 10.95 98.65 -86.58
C PHE A 17 11.86 99.51 -87.47
N ALA A 18 13.16 99.21 -87.50
CA ALA A 18 14.09 99.78 -88.48
C ALA A 18 14.49 98.70 -89.51
N PHE A 19 14.33 99.00 -90.81
CA PHE A 19 14.69 98.10 -91.90
C PHE A 19 16.18 98.24 -92.27
N THR A 20 17.01 97.24 -91.95
CA THR A 20 18.41 97.16 -92.42
C THR A 20 18.54 95.93 -93.33
N GLY A 21 18.55 96.14 -94.65
CA GLY A 21 18.34 95.07 -95.64
C GLY A 21 19.57 94.27 -96.06
N GLU A 22 19.78 93.09 -95.47
CA GLU A 22 20.66 92.03 -96.02
C GLU A 22 19.86 90.83 -96.54
N TYR A 23 20.36 90.17 -97.59
CA TYR A 23 19.73 89.02 -98.24
C TYR A 23 20.52 87.75 -97.93
N ILE A 24 19.87 86.70 -97.44
CA ILE A 24 20.51 85.40 -97.19
C ILE A 24 19.95 84.34 -98.15
N THR A 25 20.76 83.32 -98.46
CA THR A 25 20.33 82.18 -99.27
C THR A 25 19.63 81.11 -98.42
N GLN A 26 18.78 80.28 -99.03
CA GLN A 26 18.07 79.20 -98.34
C GLN A 26 19.03 78.16 -97.73
N GLU A 27 20.16 77.88 -98.39
CA GLU A 27 21.18 76.95 -97.90
C GLU A 27 21.90 77.48 -96.64
N GLU A 28 22.17 78.79 -96.57
CA GLU A 28 22.73 79.44 -95.38
C GLU A 28 21.70 79.50 -94.23
N LEU A 29 20.42 79.74 -94.57
CA LEU A 29 19.31 79.71 -93.61
C LEU A 29 19.19 78.34 -92.94
N ASP A 30 19.22 77.25 -93.72
CA ASP A 30 19.04 75.90 -93.20
C ASP A 30 20.30 75.35 -92.49
N ARG A 31 21.49 75.88 -92.79
CA ARG A 31 22.75 75.55 -92.11
C ARG A 31 22.84 76.19 -90.72
N ASP A 32 22.57 77.49 -90.64
CA ASP A 32 22.89 78.30 -89.46
C ASP A 32 21.66 78.52 -88.55
N PHE A 33 20.45 78.14 -88.98
CA PHE A 33 19.21 78.33 -88.22
C PHE A 33 18.31 77.08 -88.15
N ILE A 34 17.44 77.01 -87.14
CA ILE A 34 16.44 75.96 -86.93
C ILE A 34 15.05 76.60 -86.75
N THR A 35 14.01 76.03 -87.36
CA THR A 35 12.64 76.56 -87.21
C THR A 35 12.02 76.20 -85.87
N ILE A 36 11.22 77.11 -85.30
CA ILE A 36 10.51 76.87 -84.03
C ILE A 36 9.50 75.72 -84.18
N ASP A 37 8.80 75.64 -85.31
CA ASP A 37 7.86 74.55 -85.59
C ASP A 37 8.53 73.17 -85.54
N TYR A 38 9.76 73.05 -86.09
CA TYR A 38 10.54 71.81 -86.04
C TYR A 38 10.89 71.40 -84.62
N ILE A 39 11.19 72.36 -83.74
CA ILE A 39 11.46 72.10 -82.32
C ILE A 39 10.17 71.69 -81.59
N ILE A 40 9.05 72.38 -81.83
CA ILE A 40 7.75 72.06 -81.20
C ILE A 40 7.24 70.68 -81.65
N SER A 41 7.36 70.35 -82.93
CA SER A 41 6.82 69.09 -83.48
C SER A 41 7.62 67.84 -83.08
N ASN A 42 8.88 68.00 -82.66
CA ASN A 42 9.79 66.88 -82.41
C ASN A 42 10.30 66.79 -80.96
N THR A 43 9.79 67.62 -80.04
CA THR A 43 10.21 67.64 -78.63
C THR A 43 9.02 67.72 -77.68
N THR A 44 9.25 67.54 -76.38
CA THR A 44 8.21 67.76 -75.35
C THR A 44 7.90 69.24 -75.08
N ILE A 45 8.54 70.20 -75.76
CA ILE A 45 8.28 71.64 -75.56
C ILE A 45 7.03 72.04 -76.36
N LYS A 46 5.89 72.08 -75.67
CA LYS A 46 4.56 72.19 -76.31
C LYS A 46 4.10 73.60 -76.67
N SER A 47 4.92 74.64 -76.47
CA SER A 47 4.49 76.00 -76.77
C SER A 47 5.61 76.92 -77.22
N TYR A 48 5.27 77.79 -78.18
CA TYR A 48 6.10 78.89 -78.67
C TYR A 48 6.59 79.77 -77.50
N SER A 49 5.73 80.03 -76.50
CA SER A 49 6.05 80.83 -75.32
C SER A 49 7.05 80.18 -74.35
N SER A 50 7.20 78.86 -74.39
CA SER A 50 8.15 78.09 -73.57
C SER A 50 9.53 78.08 -74.21
N ILE A 51 9.60 77.95 -75.55
CA ILE A 51 10.84 78.07 -76.33
C ILE A 51 11.42 79.48 -76.14
N ARG A 52 10.59 80.51 -76.28
CA ARG A 52 10.99 81.91 -76.09
C ARG A 52 11.48 82.24 -74.66
N ARG A 53 11.08 81.46 -73.65
CA ARG A 53 11.54 81.61 -72.26
C ARG A 53 12.84 80.85 -71.97
N ALA A 54 13.03 79.69 -72.61
CA ALA A 54 14.22 78.85 -72.44
C ALA A 54 15.44 79.40 -73.19
N LEU A 55 15.20 80.02 -74.34
CA LEU A 55 16.17 80.85 -75.02
C LEU A 55 16.36 82.12 -74.16
N HIS A 56 17.56 82.33 -73.60
CA HIS A 56 17.87 83.57 -72.86
C HIS A 56 17.41 84.80 -73.67
N THR A 57 17.03 85.90 -73.01
CA THR A 57 16.44 87.11 -73.61
C THR A 57 17.27 87.81 -74.71
N LYS A 58 18.39 87.21 -75.13
CA LYS A 58 19.31 87.69 -76.17
C LYS A 58 19.37 86.78 -77.41
N VAL A 59 18.55 85.74 -77.50
CA VAL A 59 18.59 84.84 -78.67
C VAL A 59 17.96 85.51 -79.88
N ILE A 60 18.70 85.44 -80.97
CA ILE A 60 18.36 86.03 -82.25
C ILE A 60 17.22 85.20 -82.89
N THR A 61 16.04 85.83 -83.02
CA THR A 61 14.89 85.28 -83.75
C THR A 61 14.75 86.02 -85.08
N GLY A 62 15.12 85.33 -86.16
CA GLY A 62 14.99 85.85 -87.51
C GLY A 62 13.55 85.67 -87.99
N ILE A 63 12.89 86.74 -88.41
CA ILE A 63 11.58 86.68 -89.07
C ILE A 63 11.80 86.71 -90.57
N LEU A 64 11.29 85.68 -91.26
CA LEU A 64 11.30 85.64 -92.72
C LEU A 64 9.96 86.17 -93.25
N CYS A 65 10.03 87.32 -93.92
CA CYS A 65 8.88 88.01 -94.50
C CYS A 65 8.88 87.87 -96.03
N GLY A 66 7.78 87.38 -96.58
CA GLY A 66 7.57 87.32 -98.04
C GLY A 66 6.92 88.60 -98.56
N PHE A 67 7.35 89.09 -99.73
CA PHE A 67 6.63 90.14 -100.47
C PHE A 67 5.75 89.48 -101.54
N GLY A 68 4.45 89.74 -101.49
CA GLY A 68 3.54 89.43 -102.59
C GLY A 68 3.60 90.55 -103.64
N GLU A 69 3.79 90.22 -104.91
CA GLU A 69 4.01 91.21 -105.99
C GLU A 69 2.80 92.11 -106.31
N LYS A 70 1.64 91.95 -105.64
CA LYS A 70 0.43 92.73 -105.97
C LYS A 70 -0.19 93.53 -104.83
N ASP A 71 0.14 93.27 -103.57
CA ASP A 71 -0.37 94.03 -102.43
C ASP A 71 0.78 94.35 -101.47
N ARG A 72 0.94 95.63 -101.10
CA ARG A 72 2.05 96.16 -100.28
C ARG A 72 2.03 95.69 -98.80
N TYR A 73 1.63 94.45 -98.53
CA TYR A 73 1.59 93.88 -97.19
C TYR A 73 2.72 92.87 -96.97
N VAL A 74 3.44 93.07 -95.88
CA VAL A 74 4.42 92.12 -95.35
C VAL A 74 3.66 91.05 -94.57
N TYR A 75 3.76 89.78 -94.96
CA TYR A 75 3.21 88.67 -94.17
C TYR A 75 4.32 87.84 -93.53
N HIS A 76 4.14 87.56 -92.24
CA HIS A 76 4.98 86.71 -91.39
C HIS A 76 4.89 85.27 -91.89
N LYS A 77 6.02 84.64 -92.23
CA LYS A 77 6.02 83.28 -92.79
C LYS A 77 6.41 82.22 -91.76
N LYS A 78 7.58 82.36 -91.13
CA LYS A 78 8.11 81.45 -90.09
C LYS A 78 9.15 82.14 -89.22
N ASP A 79 9.28 81.67 -87.98
CA ASP A 79 10.29 82.09 -87.03
C ASP A 79 11.46 81.09 -86.98
N TYR A 80 12.68 81.63 -87.02
CA TYR A 80 13.94 80.88 -87.03
C TYR A 80 14.81 81.23 -85.80
N ILE A 81 15.59 80.28 -85.31
CA ILE A 81 16.52 80.44 -84.19
C ILE A 81 17.94 80.12 -84.66
N TYR A 82 18.93 80.93 -84.26
CA TYR A 82 20.33 80.68 -84.58
C TYR A 82 20.84 79.40 -83.91
N ARG A 83 21.48 78.52 -84.69
CA ARG A 83 21.92 77.19 -84.23
C ARG A 83 22.93 77.27 -83.09
N LYS A 84 23.85 78.25 -83.11
CA LYS A 84 24.85 78.46 -82.03
C LYS A 84 24.22 78.86 -80.69
N ASP A 85 23.17 79.67 -80.71
CA ASP A 85 22.44 80.05 -79.48
C ASP A 85 21.63 78.87 -78.96
N PHE A 86 21.15 78.01 -79.86
CA PHE A 86 20.52 76.75 -79.51
C PHE A 86 21.52 75.74 -78.92
N GLU A 87 22.79 75.75 -79.33
CA GLU A 87 23.87 74.96 -78.70
C GLU A 87 24.10 75.36 -77.24
N GLU A 88 24.02 76.65 -76.89
CA GLU A 88 24.07 77.11 -75.49
C GLU A 88 22.87 76.59 -74.67
N VAL A 89 21.69 76.51 -75.29
CA VAL A 89 20.50 75.90 -74.68
C VAL A 89 20.64 74.38 -74.54
N LEU A 90 21.32 73.71 -75.47
CA LEU A 90 21.65 72.28 -75.35
C LEU A 90 22.67 72.03 -74.23
N LEU A 91 23.68 72.89 -74.07
CA LEU A 91 24.61 72.82 -72.94
C LEU A 91 23.88 72.99 -71.61
N ASN A 92 23.04 74.03 -71.49
CA ASN A 92 22.17 74.22 -70.32
C ASN A 92 21.19 73.05 -70.10
N PHE A 93 20.71 72.41 -71.17
CA PHE A 93 19.89 71.20 -71.05
C PHE A 93 20.70 70.07 -70.43
N TYR A 94 21.89 69.77 -70.96
CA TYR A 94 22.76 68.69 -70.47
C TYR A 94 23.21 68.90 -69.01
N ASP A 95 23.47 70.14 -68.59
CA ASP A 95 23.85 70.45 -67.21
C ASP A 95 22.73 70.16 -66.20
N ASN A 96 21.46 70.25 -66.65
CA ASN A 96 20.26 70.13 -65.83
C ASN A 96 19.54 68.78 -65.96
N VAL A 97 20.09 67.82 -66.72
CA VAL A 97 19.47 66.50 -66.93
C VAL A 97 20.44 65.34 -66.73
N ILE A 98 19.89 64.13 -66.51
CA ILE A 98 20.63 62.87 -66.44
C ILE A 98 20.05 61.92 -67.49
N GLU A 99 20.90 61.23 -68.24
CA GLU A 99 20.46 60.18 -69.17
C GLU A 99 19.64 59.11 -68.44
N LYS A 100 18.51 58.69 -69.03
CA LYS A 100 17.62 57.69 -68.44
C LYS A 100 18.38 56.44 -67.99
N ASP A 101 19.22 55.89 -68.83
CA ASP A 101 19.90 54.62 -68.53
C ASP A 101 20.93 54.79 -67.41
N LYS A 102 21.65 55.92 -67.35
CA LYS A 102 22.55 56.25 -66.22
C LYS A 102 21.77 56.43 -64.92
N ALA A 103 20.62 57.09 -64.95
CA ALA A 103 19.76 57.29 -63.79
C ALA A 103 19.14 55.98 -63.29
N LEU A 104 18.74 55.08 -64.18
CA LEU A 104 18.20 53.78 -63.79
C LEU A 104 19.31 52.84 -63.28
N ASN A 105 20.50 52.87 -63.90
CA ASN A 105 21.64 52.09 -63.44
C ASN A 105 22.08 52.50 -62.02
N SER A 106 22.07 53.79 -61.69
CA SER A 106 22.42 54.24 -60.34
C SER A 106 21.43 53.80 -59.25
N LEU A 107 20.18 53.49 -59.61
CA LEU A 107 19.21 52.86 -58.71
C LEU A 107 19.43 51.34 -58.62
N ASN A 108 19.73 50.68 -59.75
CA ASN A 108 20.02 49.25 -59.78
C ASN A 108 21.30 48.89 -59.00
N GLU A 109 22.34 49.73 -59.04
CA GLU A 109 23.56 49.56 -58.23
C GLU A 109 23.28 49.58 -56.72
N LEU A 110 22.20 50.25 -56.30
CA LEU A 110 21.72 50.26 -54.93
C LEU A 110 20.74 49.11 -54.62
N GLY A 111 20.55 48.17 -55.57
CA GLY A 111 19.64 47.05 -55.47
C GLY A 111 18.16 47.40 -55.67
N ILE A 112 17.86 48.61 -56.18
CA ILE A 112 16.48 49.08 -56.33
C ILE A 112 16.04 48.94 -57.79
N GLU A 113 15.20 47.93 -58.03
CA GLU A 113 14.67 47.67 -59.37
C GLU A 113 13.47 48.57 -59.69
N VAL A 114 13.59 49.36 -60.77
CA VAL A 114 12.55 50.30 -61.20
C VAL A 114 11.45 49.55 -61.95
N CYS A 115 10.28 49.43 -61.32
CA CYS A 115 9.13 48.80 -61.94
C CYS A 115 8.37 49.75 -62.90
N LYS A 116 7.47 49.19 -63.70
CA LYS A 116 6.62 49.94 -64.64
C LYS A 116 5.82 51.07 -63.96
N TYR A 117 5.37 50.86 -62.71
CA TYR A 117 4.63 51.87 -61.95
C TYR A 117 5.53 53.02 -61.47
N THR A 118 6.75 52.73 -61.04
CA THR A 118 7.77 53.72 -60.68
C THR A 118 8.04 54.64 -61.87
N TYR A 119 8.24 54.06 -63.04
CA TYR A 119 8.49 54.81 -64.27
C TYR A 119 7.28 55.69 -64.67
N TRP A 120 6.05 55.15 -64.58
CA TRP A 120 4.83 55.92 -64.80
C TRP A 120 4.69 57.11 -63.82
N ARG A 121 5.09 56.92 -62.55
CA ARG A 121 5.11 58.02 -61.56
C ARG A 121 6.11 59.11 -61.94
N PHE A 122 7.32 58.75 -62.36
CA PHE A 122 8.29 59.73 -62.85
C PHE A 122 7.74 60.55 -64.03
N GLN A 123 7.00 59.92 -64.95
CA GLN A 123 6.31 60.62 -66.04
C GLN A 123 5.25 61.59 -65.51
N ARG A 124 4.39 61.16 -64.58
CA ARG A 124 3.33 61.99 -64.00
C ARG A 124 3.87 63.19 -63.23
N MET A 125 5.02 63.04 -62.59
CA MET A 125 5.72 64.11 -61.86
C MET A 125 6.44 65.11 -62.80
N GLY A 126 6.36 64.90 -64.12
CA GLY A 126 7.00 65.76 -65.11
C GLY A 126 8.52 65.77 -64.98
N MET A 127 9.11 64.64 -64.57
CA MET A 127 10.55 64.50 -64.40
C MET A 127 11.24 64.07 -65.69
N ILE A 128 10.48 63.54 -66.64
CA ILE A 128 10.99 62.98 -67.89
C ILE A 128 10.92 64.05 -68.99
N VAL A 129 12.05 64.25 -69.65
CA VAL A 129 12.20 65.16 -70.79
C VAL A 129 12.91 64.45 -71.94
N THR A 130 12.62 64.85 -73.18
CA THR A 130 13.30 64.32 -74.38
C THR A 130 14.37 65.29 -74.84
N HIS A 131 15.45 64.78 -75.43
CA HIS A 131 16.48 65.65 -76.02
C HIS A 131 15.88 66.55 -77.11
N PRO A 132 16.23 67.85 -77.15
CA PRO A 132 15.63 68.79 -78.09
C PRO A 132 15.85 68.50 -79.59
N LEU A 133 16.83 67.67 -79.94
CA LEU A 133 17.11 67.24 -81.33
C LEU A 133 17.00 65.74 -81.57
N LEU A 134 16.83 64.93 -80.50
CA LEU A 134 16.87 63.48 -80.58
C LEU A 134 15.62 62.90 -79.89
N PRO A 135 14.51 62.72 -80.62
CA PRO A 135 13.21 62.41 -80.03
C PRO A 135 13.17 61.05 -79.30
N LYS A 136 14.12 60.15 -79.57
CA LYS A 136 14.23 58.84 -78.94
C LYS A 136 15.04 58.84 -77.64
N SER A 137 15.79 59.92 -77.37
CA SER A 137 16.67 59.99 -76.20
C SER A 137 15.93 60.63 -75.03
N ILE A 138 15.74 59.85 -73.97
CA ILE A 138 14.98 60.23 -72.77
C ILE A 138 15.96 60.57 -71.64
N TYR A 139 15.67 61.66 -70.94
CA TYR A 139 16.45 62.16 -69.82
C TYR A 139 15.52 62.45 -68.63
N PHE A 140 16.09 62.43 -67.43
CA PHE A 140 15.45 62.92 -66.22
C PHE A 140 15.97 64.30 -65.86
N ILE A 141 15.11 65.20 -65.39
CA ILE A 141 15.53 66.47 -64.80
C ILE A 141 16.34 66.16 -63.53
N LYS A 142 17.59 66.60 -63.50
CA LYS A 142 18.62 66.20 -62.53
C LYS A 142 18.18 66.44 -61.08
N ASP A 143 17.81 67.67 -60.74
CA ASP A 143 17.42 68.03 -59.36
C ASP A 143 16.19 67.27 -58.89
N LYS A 144 15.16 67.18 -59.75
CA LYS A 144 13.93 66.44 -59.42
C LYS A 144 14.19 64.95 -59.25
N PHE A 145 15.10 64.39 -60.06
CA PHE A 145 15.47 62.98 -59.96
C PHE A 145 16.24 62.70 -58.68
N GLU A 146 17.23 63.52 -58.32
CA GLU A 146 17.98 63.33 -57.07
C GLU A 146 17.08 63.48 -55.83
N ASP A 147 16.18 64.47 -55.80
CA ASP A 147 15.18 64.62 -54.73
C ASP A 147 14.25 63.39 -54.59
N CYS A 148 13.82 62.84 -55.73
CA CYS A 148 12.98 61.64 -55.73
C CYS A 148 13.79 60.38 -55.39
N ARG A 149 15.04 60.30 -55.82
CA ARG A 149 15.95 59.19 -55.57
C ARG A 149 16.23 59.04 -54.07
N VAL A 150 16.48 60.13 -53.36
CA VAL A 150 16.63 60.12 -51.89
C VAL A 150 15.39 59.51 -51.22
N LYS A 151 14.19 60.00 -51.57
CA LYS A 151 12.92 59.48 -51.02
C LYS A 151 12.65 58.02 -51.37
N LEU A 152 13.06 57.60 -52.56
CA LEU A 152 12.90 56.24 -53.05
C LEU A 152 13.86 55.26 -52.33
N ILE A 153 15.08 55.70 -52.02
CA ILE A 153 16.06 54.99 -51.18
C ILE A 153 15.54 54.90 -49.73
N GLU A 154 15.08 56.00 -49.15
CA GLU A 154 14.49 56.03 -47.81
C GLU A 154 13.31 55.04 -47.71
N SER A 155 12.41 55.07 -48.69
CA SER A 155 11.28 54.14 -48.77
C SER A 155 11.73 52.68 -48.90
N TYR A 156 12.77 52.42 -49.71
CA TYR A 156 13.34 51.08 -49.90
C TYR A 156 13.98 50.54 -48.62
N HIS A 157 14.63 51.36 -47.80
CA HIS A 157 15.24 50.88 -46.56
C HIS A 157 14.23 50.76 -45.41
N GLN A 158 13.27 51.68 -45.33
CA GLN A 158 12.36 51.77 -44.18
C GLN A 158 11.05 51.01 -44.35
N TYR A 159 10.67 50.58 -45.55
CA TYR A 159 9.37 49.95 -45.79
C TYR A 159 9.45 48.67 -46.63
N ARG A 160 8.48 47.77 -46.45
CA ARG A 160 8.37 46.49 -47.14
C ARG A 160 6.95 46.23 -47.62
N SER A 161 6.83 45.40 -48.66
CA SER A 161 5.53 44.98 -49.17
C SER A 161 4.99 43.78 -48.37
N ASN A 162 3.67 43.56 -48.41
CA ASN A 162 3.06 42.34 -47.87
C ASN A 162 3.68 41.07 -48.48
N GLN A 163 4.08 41.12 -49.76
CA GLN A 163 4.74 39.99 -50.42
C GLN A 163 6.08 39.67 -49.77
N TRP A 164 6.91 40.68 -49.50
CA TRP A 164 8.17 40.51 -48.78
C TRP A 164 7.94 39.86 -47.41
N VAL A 165 6.97 40.35 -46.64
CA VAL A 165 6.62 39.78 -45.33
C VAL A 165 6.26 38.29 -45.44
N ARG A 166 5.46 37.92 -46.45
CA ARG A 166 5.08 36.52 -46.70
C ARG A 166 6.29 35.64 -47.04
N ASP A 167 7.18 36.15 -47.89
CA ASP A 167 8.37 35.41 -48.32
C ASP A 167 9.36 35.24 -47.16
N THR A 168 9.54 36.27 -46.32
CA THR A 168 10.37 36.18 -45.10
C THR A 168 9.81 35.20 -44.09
N ILE A 169 8.48 35.19 -43.85
CA ILE A 169 7.84 34.19 -42.97
C ILE A 169 8.10 32.78 -43.50
N LYS A 170 7.89 32.56 -44.81
CA LYS A 170 8.12 31.27 -45.46
C LYS A 170 9.58 30.83 -45.34
N GLN A 171 10.54 31.73 -45.52
CA GLN A 171 11.97 31.44 -45.35
C GLN A 171 12.32 31.07 -43.91
N ARG A 172 11.89 31.86 -42.91
CA ARG A 172 12.10 31.55 -41.48
C ARG A 172 11.40 30.26 -41.05
N CYS A 173 10.30 29.89 -41.72
CA CYS A 173 9.62 28.60 -41.56
C CYS A 173 10.17 27.50 -42.49
N LEU A 174 11.42 27.58 -42.96
CA LEU A 174 12.07 26.53 -43.77
C LEU A 174 11.30 26.09 -45.04
N GLY A 175 10.52 27.01 -45.60
CA GLY A 175 9.69 26.79 -46.79
C GLY A 175 8.23 26.44 -46.53
N TYR A 176 7.81 26.27 -45.26
CA TYR A 176 6.42 25.98 -44.90
C TYR A 176 5.56 27.26 -44.89
N GLU A 177 4.40 27.22 -45.54
CA GLU A 177 3.47 28.35 -45.60
C GLU A 177 2.47 28.31 -44.44
N LEU A 178 2.65 29.22 -43.47
CA LEU A 178 1.76 29.36 -42.32
C LEU A 178 0.34 29.78 -42.72
N TYR A 179 -0.66 29.22 -42.04
CA TYR A 179 -2.07 29.43 -42.36
C TYR A 179 -2.59 30.77 -41.82
N LYS A 180 -2.85 31.73 -42.70
CA LYS A 180 -3.12 33.14 -42.32
C LYS A 180 -4.41 33.35 -41.52
N ASP A 181 -5.47 32.59 -41.80
CA ASP A 181 -6.79 32.86 -41.23
C ASP A 181 -6.97 32.38 -39.77
N ARG A 182 -5.97 31.72 -39.17
CA ARG A 182 -6.04 31.22 -37.78
C ARG A 182 -4.86 31.61 -36.88
N LEU A 183 -3.90 32.39 -37.38
CA LEU A 183 -2.64 32.64 -36.68
C LEU A 183 -2.46 34.09 -36.17
N GLY A 184 -3.36 35.01 -36.54
CA GLY A 184 -3.30 36.37 -36.04
C GLY A 184 -4.16 37.35 -36.83
N THR A 185 -4.10 38.60 -36.40
CA THR A 185 -4.77 39.75 -37.02
C THR A 185 -4.20 39.98 -38.43
N PRO A 186 -5.01 40.29 -39.46
CA PRO A 186 -4.47 40.61 -40.79
C PRO A 186 -3.42 41.72 -40.72
N LEU A 187 -2.35 41.63 -41.53
CA LEU A 187 -1.24 42.61 -41.55
C LEU A 187 -1.71 44.07 -41.55
N SER A 188 -2.72 44.41 -42.37
CA SER A 188 -3.29 45.77 -42.41
C SER A 188 -3.92 46.20 -41.09
N THR A 189 -4.56 45.28 -40.38
CA THR A 189 -5.22 45.53 -39.10
C THR A 189 -4.17 45.61 -37.98
N PHE A 190 -3.16 44.73 -37.97
CA PHE A 190 -2.05 44.81 -37.02
C PHE A 190 -1.34 46.17 -37.07
N PHE A 191 -1.05 46.68 -38.27
CA PHE A 191 -0.43 47.99 -38.42
C PHE A 191 -1.32 49.14 -37.92
N LYS A 192 -2.63 49.03 -38.11
CA LYS A 192 -3.60 50.02 -37.64
C LYS A 192 -3.73 50.00 -36.11
N GLU A 193 -3.77 48.82 -35.50
CA GLU A 193 -3.90 48.65 -34.05
C GLU A 193 -2.62 49.00 -33.30
N SER A 194 -1.47 48.62 -33.86
CA SER A 194 -0.13 48.86 -33.28
C SER A 194 0.47 50.22 -33.66
N ASN A 195 -0.27 51.06 -34.38
CA ASN A 195 0.12 52.41 -34.78
C ASN A 195 1.46 52.49 -35.56
N TYR A 196 1.73 51.51 -36.42
CA TYR A 196 2.89 51.52 -37.31
C TYR A 196 2.59 52.26 -38.61
N SER A 197 3.61 52.89 -39.20
CA SER A 197 3.43 53.66 -40.44
C SER A 197 3.16 52.77 -41.66
N VAL A 198 2.21 53.21 -42.49
CA VAL A 198 1.84 52.58 -43.75
C VAL A 198 1.81 53.65 -44.84
N ILE A 199 2.48 53.39 -45.95
CA ILE A 199 2.40 54.21 -47.15
C ILE A 199 1.36 53.57 -48.08
N GLU A 200 0.24 54.25 -48.27
CA GLU A 200 -0.81 53.81 -49.16
C GLU A 200 -0.35 53.76 -50.62
N LYS A 201 -0.93 52.85 -51.41
CA LYS A 201 -0.63 52.70 -52.85
C LYS A 201 -0.76 54.02 -53.64
N GLY A 202 -1.67 54.89 -53.21
CA GLY A 202 -1.99 56.16 -53.87
C GLY A 202 -1.08 57.34 -53.50
N SER A 203 -0.32 57.23 -52.41
CA SER A 203 0.49 58.32 -51.86
C SER A 203 1.50 58.87 -52.87
N ASP A 204 1.76 60.18 -52.81
CA ASP A 204 2.72 60.88 -53.68
C ASP A 204 4.17 60.41 -53.48
N PHE A 205 4.44 59.72 -52.37
CA PHE A 205 5.75 59.17 -52.05
C PHE A 205 5.83 57.64 -52.23
N ASN A 206 4.79 57.00 -52.82
CA ASN A 206 4.79 55.58 -53.11
C ASN A 206 5.13 55.27 -54.58
N PHE A 207 6.33 54.75 -54.79
CA PHE A 207 6.85 54.43 -56.12
C PHE A 207 6.59 52.99 -56.58
N TYR A 208 6.00 52.13 -55.73
CA TYR A 208 5.95 50.67 -55.95
C TYR A 208 4.54 50.15 -56.29
N GLY A 209 3.52 51.00 -56.24
CA GLY A 209 2.16 50.65 -56.68
C GLY A 209 1.45 49.61 -55.82
N VAL A 210 1.93 49.40 -54.60
CA VAL A 210 1.39 48.50 -53.56
C VAL A 210 1.45 49.20 -52.20
N HIS A 211 0.69 48.74 -51.21
CA HIS A 211 0.85 49.23 -49.83
C HIS A 211 2.24 48.84 -49.30
N LEU A 212 2.93 49.81 -48.71
CA LEU A 212 4.21 49.61 -48.06
C LEU A 212 4.05 49.80 -46.56
N TYR A 213 4.68 48.91 -45.81
CA TYR A 213 4.55 48.78 -44.37
C TYR A 213 5.92 49.02 -43.74
N SER A 214 6.00 49.79 -42.66
CA SER A 214 7.30 50.07 -42.01
C SER A 214 8.05 48.78 -41.65
N MET A 215 9.37 48.82 -41.76
CA MET A 215 10.25 47.67 -41.52
C MET A 215 10.09 47.15 -40.10
N ASP A 216 10.08 48.05 -39.10
CA ASP A 216 9.92 47.70 -37.69
C ASP A 216 8.57 47.02 -37.43
N GLY A 217 7.49 47.54 -38.02
CA GLY A 217 6.17 46.90 -37.92
C GLY A 217 6.12 45.55 -38.64
N CYS A 218 6.85 45.40 -39.75
CA CYS A 218 6.91 44.15 -40.50
C CYS A 218 7.64 43.08 -39.68
N LEU A 219 8.78 43.42 -39.07
CA LEU A 219 9.53 42.52 -38.21
C LEU A 219 8.71 42.12 -36.98
N ALA A 220 8.06 43.09 -36.31
CA ALA A 220 7.17 42.81 -35.18
C ALA A 220 6.03 41.86 -35.56
N TYR A 221 5.40 42.08 -36.71
CA TYR A 221 4.36 41.19 -37.23
C TYR A 221 4.89 39.80 -37.57
N ILE A 222 6.06 39.70 -38.18
CA ILE A 222 6.71 38.41 -38.49
C ILE A 222 6.96 37.64 -37.20
N ASP A 223 7.52 38.29 -36.18
CA ASP A 223 7.82 37.65 -34.90
C ASP A 223 6.53 37.21 -34.17
N GLU A 224 5.46 38.01 -34.22
CA GLU A 224 4.14 37.62 -33.69
C GLU A 224 3.60 36.39 -34.43
N ILE A 225 3.59 36.40 -35.77
CA ILE A 225 3.08 35.28 -36.56
C ILE A 225 3.90 34.01 -36.35
N LEU A 226 5.22 34.11 -36.22
CA LEU A 226 6.08 32.96 -35.91
C LEU A 226 5.79 32.42 -34.51
N SER A 227 5.60 33.30 -33.52
CA SER A 227 5.28 32.90 -32.14
C SER A 227 3.93 32.17 -32.04
N ASN A 228 2.94 32.57 -32.84
CA ASN A 228 1.63 31.92 -32.90
C ASN A 228 1.62 30.67 -33.81
N GLY A 229 2.40 30.71 -34.89
CA GLY A 229 2.50 29.67 -35.91
C GLY A 229 3.29 28.45 -35.46
N ILE A 230 4.28 28.66 -34.60
CA ILE A 230 5.25 27.62 -34.21
C ILE A 230 5.12 27.34 -32.73
N SER A 231 5.00 26.07 -32.38
CA SER A 231 4.88 25.66 -30.98
C SER A 231 5.88 24.55 -30.68
N TYR A 232 6.41 24.57 -29.46
CA TYR A 232 7.43 23.62 -29.02
C TYR A 232 6.97 22.84 -27.79
N ILE A 233 7.39 21.59 -27.71
CA ILE A 233 7.32 20.78 -26.50
C ILE A 233 8.74 20.39 -26.14
N GLN A 234 9.13 20.67 -24.90
CA GLN A 234 10.38 20.22 -24.33
C GLN A 234 10.25 18.77 -23.87
N GLY A 235 11.17 17.93 -24.34
CA GLY A 235 11.39 16.55 -23.90
C GLY A 235 12.37 16.43 -22.74
N ASP A 236 12.91 15.23 -22.55
CA ASP A 236 13.88 14.94 -21.48
C ASP A 236 15.27 15.56 -21.75
N HIS A 237 15.65 15.82 -23.01
CA HIS A 237 16.86 16.58 -23.30
C HIS A 237 16.68 18.06 -22.98
N LYS A 238 17.64 18.63 -22.22
CA LYS A 238 17.67 20.05 -21.85
C LYS A 238 17.88 21.00 -23.03
N TYR A 239 18.47 20.53 -24.13
CA TYR A 239 18.79 21.34 -25.28
C TYR A 239 17.72 21.20 -26.37
N ILE A 240 16.90 22.23 -26.54
CA ILE A 240 15.92 22.35 -27.62
C ILE A 240 16.52 23.29 -28.67
N ARG A 241 16.67 22.82 -29.92
CA ARG A 241 16.88 23.75 -31.05
C ARG A 241 15.54 24.27 -31.51
N THR A 242 15.40 25.58 -31.58
CA THR A 242 14.21 26.23 -32.15
C THR A 242 14.25 26.12 -33.68
N ILE A 243 13.15 26.44 -34.36
CA ILE A 243 13.16 26.41 -35.83
C ILE A 243 14.17 27.41 -36.41
N ASP A 244 14.45 28.49 -35.69
CA ASP A 244 15.32 29.59 -36.12
C ASP A 244 16.78 29.12 -36.19
N ASP A 245 17.14 28.07 -35.43
CA ASP A 245 18.49 27.49 -35.37
C ASP A 245 18.66 26.26 -36.29
N LEU A 246 17.63 25.88 -37.03
CA LEU A 246 17.61 24.63 -37.81
C LEU A 246 17.61 24.92 -39.30
N THR A 247 18.46 24.21 -40.04
CA THR A 247 18.32 24.09 -41.49
C THR A 247 17.25 23.05 -41.86
N ARG A 248 16.72 23.14 -43.08
CA ARG A 248 15.75 22.15 -43.60
C ARG A 248 16.34 20.73 -43.65
N GLU A 249 17.63 20.63 -43.95
CA GLU A 249 18.36 19.36 -43.96
C GLU A 249 18.50 18.78 -42.54
N GLU A 250 18.89 19.60 -41.57
CA GLU A 250 18.95 19.19 -40.16
C GLU A 250 17.57 18.78 -39.62
N LEU A 251 16.49 19.46 -40.00
CA LEU A 251 15.13 19.09 -39.60
C LEU A 251 14.80 17.66 -40.08
N ASN A 252 15.10 17.32 -41.33
CA ASN A 252 14.85 15.99 -41.88
C ASN A 252 15.77 14.91 -41.29
N ASN A 253 17.03 15.27 -40.99
CA ASN A 253 18.01 14.33 -40.47
C ASN A 253 17.78 14.04 -38.98
N LEU A 254 17.42 15.04 -38.18
CA LEU A 254 17.34 14.95 -36.73
C LEU A 254 15.94 14.71 -36.17
N TYR A 255 14.89 14.88 -36.98
CA TYR A 255 13.51 14.69 -36.55
C TYR A 255 12.74 13.69 -37.44
N TYR A 256 11.88 12.89 -36.82
CA TYR A 256 10.84 12.12 -37.49
C TYR A 256 9.61 12.98 -37.72
N THR A 257 8.96 12.81 -38.86
CA THR A 257 7.63 13.34 -39.13
C THR A 257 6.57 12.59 -38.30
N TYR A 258 5.38 13.18 -38.20
CA TYR A 258 4.22 12.54 -37.56
C TYR A 258 3.93 11.12 -38.08
N GLU A 259 4.00 10.89 -39.40
CA GLU A 259 3.69 9.57 -39.97
C GLU A 259 4.79 8.56 -39.66
N GLU A 260 6.06 8.95 -39.72
CA GLU A 260 7.19 8.09 -39.34
C GLU A 260 7.09 7.69 -37.86
N PHE A 261 6.85 8.66 -36.97
CA PHE A 261 6.67 8.37 -35.56
C PHE A 261 5.47 7.46 -35.30
N ARG A 262 4.35 7.70 -36.00
CA ARG A 262 3.16 6.83 -35.94
C ARG A 262 3.47 5.40 -36.38
N GLN A 263 4.27 5.21 -37.43
CA GLN A 263 4.69 3.88 -37.87
C GLN A 263 5.60 3.19 -36.85
N LEU A 264 6.50 3.94 -36.20
CA LEU A 264 7.37 3.41 -35.14
C LEU A 264 6.56 2.98 -33.91
N LEU A 265 5.59 3.79 -33.46
CA LEU A 265 4.72 3.42 -32.34
C LEU A 265 3.83 2.21 -32.64
N LYS A 266 3.38 2.04 -33.89
CA LYS A 266 2.64 0.82 -34.28
C LYS A 266 3.45 -0.46 -34.07
N LYS A 267 4.78 -0.42 -34.18
CA LYS A 267 5.65 -1.59 -33.94
C LYS A 267 5.65 -2.04 -32.47
N ILE A 268 5.18 -1.19 -31.56
CA ILE A 268 5.05 -1.48 -30.13
C ILE A 268 3.57 -1.46 -29.69
N ASP A 269 2.66 -1.72 -30.62
CA ASP A 269 1.20 -1.76 -30.42
C ASP A 269 0.59 -0.49 -29.81
N GLU A 270 1.21 0.66 -30.06
CA GLU A 270 0.71 1.96 -29.62
C GLU A 270 0.12 2.78 -30.78
N GLN A 271 -0.96 3.51 -30.47
CA GLN A 271 -1.62 4.40 -31.42
C GLN A 271 -1.36 5.87 -31.06
N LEU A 272 -0.80 6.59 -32.03
CA LEU A 272 -0.65 8.04 -31.94
C LEU A 272 -2.03 8.72 -32.06
N PRO A 273 -2.38 9.67 -31.19
CA PRO A 273 -3.64 10.41 -31.28
C PRO A 273 -3.70 11.20 -32.60
N CYS A 274 -4.90 11.34 -33.18
CA CYS A 274 -5.12 11.99 -34.48
C CYS A 274 -4.40 13.34 -34.62
N LYS A 275 -4.05 13.76 -35.85
CA LYS A 275 -3.41 15.06 -36.16
C LYS A 275 -4.17 16.28 -35.61
N THR A 276 -5.46 16.13 -35.29
CA THR A 276 -6.30 17.18 -34.68
C THR A 276 -6.23 17.23 -33.16
N ALA A 277 -5.51 16.30 -32.51
CA ALA A 277 -5.37 16.27 -31.07
C ALA A 277 -4.62 17.50 -30.55
N ARG A 278 -4.95 17.94 -29.33
CA ARG A 278 -4.27 19.06 -28.66
C ARG A 278 -2.76 18.81 -28.64
N PHE A 279 -1.96 19.79 -29.06
CA PHE A 279 -0.50 19.65 -29.13
C PHE A 279 0.11 19.18 -27.80
N SER A 280 -0.45 19.62 -26.67
CA SER A 280 -0.05 19.19 -25.32
C SER A 280 -0.10 17.68 -25.06
N TYR A 281 -0.86 16.89 -25.84
CA TYR A 281 -0.86 15.42 -25.71
C TYR A 281 0.52 14.82 -25.94
N PHE A 282 1.38 15.45 -26.76
CA PHE A 282 2.70 14.91 -27.02
C PHE A 282 3.68 15.11 -25.86
N LYS A 283 3.39 15.98 -24.88
CA LYS A 283 4.24 16.17 -23.68
C LYS A 283 4.45 14.87 -22.90
N ARG A 284 3.48 13.95 -22.95
CA ARG A 284 3.56 12.65 -22.25
C ARG A 284 4.71 11.77 -22.73
N TYR A 285 5.11 11.94 -23.99
CA TYR A 285 6.18 11.15 -24.59
C TYR A 285 7.57 11.62 -24.17
N LYS A 286 7.67 12.79 -23.51
CA LYS A 286 8.93 13.38 -23.07
C LYS A 286 9.97 13.49 -24.19
N VAL A 287 9.48 13.73 -25.41
CA VAL A 287 10.31 13.98 -26.60
C VAL A 287 10.14 15.44 -27.02
N ASN A 288 11.20 16.00 -27.57
CA ASN A 288 11.17 17.32 -28.17
C ASN A 288 10.32 17.29 -29.44
N VAL A 289 9.32 18.17 -29.49
CA VAL A 289 8.40 18.28 -30.63
C VAL A 289 8.32 19.70 -31.13
N ILE A 290 8.49 19.87 -32.44
CA ILE A 290 8.24 21.13 -33.15
C ILE A 290 6.91 20.98 -33.91
N LYS A 291 5.98 21.90 -33.68
CA LYS A 291 4.73 22.02 -34.44
C LYS A 291 4.80 23.25 -35.33
N ILE A 292 4.53 23.07 -36.61
CA ILE A 292 4.35 24.15 -37.58
C ILE A 292 2.87 24.19 -37.99
N SER A 293 2.19 25.25 -37.60
CA SER A 293 0.74 25.42 -37.80
C SER A 293 0.41 25.91 -39.22
N CYS A 294 0.57 25.02 -40.20
CA CYS A 294 0.13 25.24 -41.58
C CYS A 294 -0.99 24.24 -41.97
N THR A 295 -1.42 24.26 -43.24
CA THR A 295 -2.46 23.36 -43.74
C THR A 295 -1.86 22.46 -44.82
N PRO A 296 -1.57 21.17 -44.53
CA PRO A 296 -1.80 20.46 -43.25
C PRO A 296 -0.81 20.84 -42.14
N ILE A 297 -1.17 20.61 -40.87
CA ILE A 297 -0.27 20.86 -39.72
C ILE A 297 0.86 19.83 -39.73
N TYR A 298 2.11 20.28 -39.55
CA TYR A 298 3.27 19.39 -39.46
C TYR A 298 3.79 19.30 -38.03
N TYR A 299 4.19 18.09 -37.65
CA TYR A 299 4.84 17.78 -36.38
C TYR A 299 6.16 17.06 -36.66
N PHE A 300 7.20 17.50 -35.95
CA PHE A 300 8.55 16.95 -36.03
C PHE A 300 8.99 16.51 -34.63
N PHE A 301 9.35 15.23 -34.49
CA PHE A 301 9.71 14.58 -33.23
C PHE A 301 11.20 14.21 -33.24
N ARG A 302 11.96 14.59 -32.21
CA ARG A 302 13.40 14.33 -32.16
C ARG A 302 13.72 12.83 -32.28
N LYS A 303 14.49 12.42 -33.29
CA LYS A 303 14.74 10.99 -33.60
C LYS A 303 15.39 10.25 -32.43
N GLU A 304 16.47 10.81 -31.90
CA GLU A 304 17.25 10.24 -30.79
C GLU A 304 16.38 9.89 -29.57
N GLU A 305 15.48 10.80 -29.17
CA GLU A 305 14.59 10.59 -28.02
C GLU A 305 13.48 9.59 -28.35
N VAL A 306 12.95 9.62 -29.58
CA VAL A 306 11.99 8.63 -30.07
C VAL A 306 12.61 7.23 -30.10
N ASP A 307 13.84 7.08 -30.58
CA ASP A 307 14.51 5.77 -30.66
C ASP A 307 14.77 5.22 -29.26
N LYS A 308 15.21 6.07 -28.32
CA LYS A 308 15.34 5.72 -26.90
C LYS A 308 14.01 5.28 -26.30
N LEU A 309 12.95 6.05 -26.55
CA LEU A 309 11.58 5.76 -26.11
C LEU A 309 11.11 4.37 -26.60
N ILE A 310 11.32 4.07 -27.88
CA ILE A 310 10.97 2.77 -28.47
C ILE A 310 11.82 1.65 -27.85
N ASN A 311 13.12 1.86 -27.65
CA ASN A 311 14.00 0.82 -27.09
C ASN A 311 13.67 0.53 -25.61
N ASP A 312 13.36 1.54 -24.81
CA ASP A 312 12.95 1.35 -23.43
C ASP A 312 11.61 0.60 -23.33
N SER A 313 10.67 0.85 -24.25
CA SER A 313 9.39 0.15 -24.31
C SER A 313 9.53 -1.37 -24.49
N LYS A 314 10.51 -1.82 -25.28
CA LYS A 314 10.75 -3.25 -25.57
C LYS A 314 11.19 -4.05 -24.34
N ARG A 315 11.63 -3.38 -23.27
CA ARG A 315 12.00 -4.02 -22.00
C ARG A 315 10.79 -4.48 -21.20
N PHE A 316 9.59 -3.99 -21.53
CA PHE A 316 8.37 -4.27 -20.81
C PHE A 316 7.47 -5.24 -21.59
N LEU A 317 6.81 -6.13 -20.85
CA LEU A 317 5.79 -7.03 -21.38
C LEU A 317 4.42 -6.64 -20.84
N SER A 318 3.40 -6.66 -21.71
CA SER A 318 2.03 -6.40 -21.30
C SER A 318 1.44 -7.57 -20.51
N LYS A 319 0.48 -7.27 -19.63
CA LYS A 319 -0.30 -8.28 -18.92
C LYS A 319 -0.88 -9.36 -19.85
N GLU A 320 -1.44 -8.96 -20.99
CA GLU A 320 -2.05 -9.86 -21.98
C GLU A 320 -1.01 -10.84 -22.56
N TYR A 321 0.20 -10.34 -22.86
CA TYR A 321 1.30 -11.19 -23.31
C TYR A 321 1.71 -12.19 -22.23
N VAL A 322 1.88 -11.73 -20.99
CA VAL A 322 2.25 -12.58 -19.86
C VAL A 322 1.16 -13.62 -19.58
N GLU A 323 -0.12 -13.26 -19.64
CA GLU A 323 -1.26 -14.18 -19.50
C GLU A 323 -1.18 -15.32 -20.50
N ASN A 324 -0.91 -15.04 -21.77
CA ASN A 324 -0.76 -16.08 -22.78
C ASN A 324 0.44 -16.99 -22.52
N GLU A 325 1.57 -16.40 -22.11
CA GLU A 325 2.82 -17.13 -21.85
C GLU A 325 2.79 -18.04 -20.62
N VAL A 326 1.93 -17.78 -19.63
CA VAL A 326 1.87 -18.59 -18.39
C VAL A 326 0.54 -19.34 -18.22
N ARG A 327 -0.36 -19.26 -19.21
CA ARG A 327 -1.68 -19.90 -19.16
C ARG A 327 -1.62 -21.40 -18.92
N TYR A 328 -0.60 -22.08 -19.45
CA TYR A 328 -0.39 -23.52 -19.23
C TYR A 328 0.10 -23.86 -17.82
N LEU A 329 0.60 -22.87 -17.08
CA LEU A 329 1.07 -23.02 -15.70
C LEU A 329 0.03 -22.59 -14.67
N THR A 330 -0.93 -21.71 -15.00
CA THR A 330 -1.90 -21.26 -14.02
C THR A 330 -3.20 -20.76 -14.63
N ASP A 331 -4.31 -21.14 -14.00
CA ASP A 331 -5.64 -20.58 -14.26
C ASP A 331 -5.95 -19.37 -13.38
N LYS A 332 -5.02 -18.97 -12.49
CA LYS A 332 -5.19 -17.84 -11.59
C LYS A 332 -5.26 -16.54 -12.40
N LYS A 333 -6.19 -15.66 -12.04
CA LYS A 333 -6.31 -14.34 -12.66
C LYS A 333 -5.03 -13.53 -12.47
N ILE A 334 -4.41 -13.09 -13.56
CA ILE A 334 -3.20 -12.28 -13.51
C ILE A 334 -3.59 -10.81 -13.27
N ASP A 335 -3.31 -10.32 -12.08
CA ASP A 335 -3.49 -8.94 -11.69
C ASP A 335 -2.29 -8.41 -10.90
N ARG A 336 -2.39 -7.19 -10.37
CA ARG A 336 -1.28 -6.59 -9.63
C ARG A 336 -0.92 -7.38 -8.37
N ASN A 337 -1.91 -8.00 -7.72
CA ASN A 337 -1.68 -8.80 -6.53
C ASN A 337 -1.00 -10.12 -6.89
N PHE A 338 -1.33 -10.71 -8.04
CA PHE A 338 -0.67 -11.90 -8.56
C PHE A 338 0.86 -11.69 -8.72
N PHE A 339 1.28 -10.56 -9.29
CA PHE A 339 2.70 -10.23 -9.42
C PHE A 339 3.35 -9.84 -8.09
N ASN A 340 2.67 -9.01 -7.29
CA ASN A 340 3.19 -8.55 -6.00
C ASN A 340 3.44 -9.72 -5.03
N ALA A 341 2.56 -10.71 -5.00
CA ALA A 341 2.71 -11.91 -4.15
C ALA A 341 3.99 -12.70 -4.48
N ARG A 342 4.54 -12.52 -5.68
CA ARG A 342 5.73 -13.20 -6.20
C ARG A 342 6.94 -12.27 -6.32
N ASN A 343 6.88 -11.10 -5.67
CA ASN A 343 7.91 -10.05 -5.72
C ASN A 343 8.25 -9.56 -7.14
N ILE A 344 7.33 -9.69 -8.10
CA ILE A 344 7.52 -9.15 -9.45
C ILE A 344 7.00 -7.72 -9.46
N LYS A 345 7.87 -6.77 -9.82
CA LYS A 345 7.51 -5.36 -9.87
C LYS A 345 6.58 -5.09 -11.04
N VAL A 346 5.46 -4.44 -10.74
CA VAL A 346 4.51 -4.01 -11.75
C VAL A 346 4.74 -2.54 -12.08
N TYR A 347 4.99 -2.28 -13.36
CA TYR A 347 5.20 -0.97 -13.92
C TYR A 347 3.93 -0.50 -14.62
N ILE A 348 3.68 0.79 -14.53
CA ILE A 348 2.79 1.48 -15.46
C ILE A 348 3.69 1.84 -16.65
N HIS A 349 3.39 1.32 -17.83
CA HIS A 349 4.22 1.58 -19.00
C HIS A 349 4.31 3.10 -19.23
N PRO A 350 5.52 3.66 -19.41
CA PRO A 350 5.70 5.11 -19.48
C PRO A 350 5.13 5.77 -20.76
N ILE A 351 4.51 4.99 -21.66
CA ILE A 351 4.26 5.37 -23.06
C ILE A 351 2.82 4.99 -23.46
N ILE A 352 2.45 3.72 -23.25
CA ILE A 352 1.18 3.16 -23.72
C ILE A 352 0.00 3.65 -22.86
N CYS A 353 -0.98 4.29 -23.52
CA CYS A 353 -2.19 4.82 -22.90
C CYS A 353 -3.23 3.77 -22.48
N LYS A 354 -3.06 2.50 -22.85
CA LYS A 354 -3.87 1.44 -22.25
C LYS A 354 -3.48 1.38 -20.77
N LYS A 355 -4.45 1.55 -19.88
CA LYS A 355 -4.31 1.27 -18.45
C LYS A 355 -4.02 -0.23 -18.26
N GLY A 356 -2.78 -0.62 -18.54
CA GLY A 356 -2.29 -1.99 -18.50
C GLY A 356 -1.27 -2.15 -17.38
N LEU A 357 -1.16 -3.38 -16.87
CA LEU A 357 -0.08 -3.77 -15.98
C LEU A 357 1.07 -4.30 -16.86
N TYR A 358 2.29 -3.90 -16.53
CA TYR A 358 3.48 -4.33 -17.26
C TYR A 358 4.53 -4.85 -16.28
N ILE A 359 5.32 -5.81 -16.73
CA ILE A 359 6.50 -6.33 -16.00
C ILE A 359 7.74 -6.21 -16.89
N MET A 360 8.93 -6.32 -16.32
CA MET A 360 10.12 -6.42 -17.16
C MET A 360 10.17 -7.77 -17.86
N ARG A 361 10.71 -7.80 -19.07
CA ARG A 361 10.88 -9.04 -19.84
C ARG A 361 11.72 -10.08 -19.08
N ASP A 362 12.73 -9.62 -18.34
CA ASP A 362 13.60 -10.47 -17.54
C ASP A 362 12.90 -11.09 -16.33
N ASP A 363 11.73 -10.56 -15.91
CA ASP A 363 10.93 -11.12 -14.82
C ASP A 363 10.05 -12.30 -15.28
N LEU A 364 9.82 -12.47 -16.59
CA LEU A 364 8.95 -13.54 -17.11
C LEU A 364 9.53 -14.95 -16.88
N PRO A 365 10.82 -15.23 -17.13
CA PRO A 365 11.42 -16.52 -16.77
C PRO A 365 11.30 -16.83 -15.28
N VAL A 366 11.58 -15.84 -14.42
CA VAL A 366 11.46 -15.96 -12.96
C VAL A 366 10.03 -16.31 -12.56
N LEU A 367 9.04 -15.67 -13.20
CA LEU A 367 7.63 -16.00 -12.98
C LEU A 367 7.30 -17.45 -13.36
N LYS A 368 7.79 -17.92 -14.52
CA LYS A 368 7.53 -19.30 -14.97
C LYS A 368 8.11 -20.30 -13.98
N GLU A 369 9.36 -20.12 -13.55
CA GLU A 369 10.00 -20.97 -12.54
C GLU A 369 9.21 -21.00 -11.21
N LEU A 370 8.74 -19.84 -10.74
CA LEU A 370 7.94 -19.76 -9.52
C LEU A 370 6.59 -20.47 -9.65
N LEU A 371 5.92 -20.37 -10.80
CA LEU A 371 4.64 -21.04 -11.05
C LEU A 371 4.81 -22.56 -11.20
N GLU A 372 5.86 -23.01 -11.88
CA GLU A 372 6.21 -24.43 -11.97
C GLU A 372 6.46 -25.01 -10.58
N TYR A 373 7.20 -24.28 -9.75
CA TYR A 373 7.45 -24.64 -8.36
C TYR A 373 6.15 -24.73 -7.52
N GLU A 374 5.28 -23.72 -7.61
CA GLU A 374 4.00 -23.72 -6.91
C GLU A 374 3.13 -24.90 -7.30
N ASN A 375 3.07 -25.23 -8.61
CA ASN A 375 2.31 -26.37 -9.12
C ASN A 375 2.87 -27.70 -8.60
N GLN A 376 4.19 -27.86 -8.53
CA GLN A 376 4.81 -29.06 -7.98
C GLN A 376 4.43 -29.24 -6.49
N ILE A 377 4.42 -28.16 -5.71
CA ILE A 377 4.03 -28.19 -4.29
C ILE A 377 2.52 -28.45 -4.12
N GLU A 378 1.66 -27.85 -4.94
CA GLU A 378 0.21 -28.08 -4.93
C GLU A 378 -0.12 -29.55 -5.29
N ALA A 379 0.56 -30.12 -6.30
CA ALA A 379 0.38 -31.51 -6.72
C ALA A 379 0.93 -32.55 -5.72
N ALA A 380 1.78 -32.15 -4.78
CA ALA A 380 2.37 -33.05 -3.81
C ALA A 380 1.37 -33.46 -2.71
N ASN A 381 1.01 -34.75 -2.72
CA ASN A 381 0.00 -35.35 -1.83
C ASN A 381 0.49 -35.64 -0.40
N SER A 382 1.80 -35.59 -0.16
CA SER A 382 2.39 -35.90 1.16
C SER A 382 3.35 -34.81 1.62
N MET A 383 3.55 -34.74 2.94
CA MET A 383 4.53 -33.84 3.55
C MET A 383 5.95 -34.18 3.10
N TYR A 384 6.27 -35.48 2.96
CA TYR A 384 7.57 -35.93 2.47
C TYR A 384 7.81 -35.53 1.01
N SER A 385 6.81 -35.66 0.14
CA SER A 385 6.91 -35.22 -1.26
C SER A 385 7.21 -33.73 -1.36
N ARG A 386 6.53 -32.90 -0.54
CA ARG A 386 6.78 -31.45 -0.45
C ARG A 386 8.19 -31.14 0.05
N TYR A 387 8.64 -31.86 1.07
CA TYR A 387 10.01 -31.78 1.59
C TYR A 387 11.07 -32.09 0.52
N MET A 388 10.88 -33.13 -0.28
CA MET A 388 11.81 -33.50 -1.36
C MET A 388 11.82 -32.47 -2.49
N ILE A 389 10.66 -31.93 -2.88
CA ILE A 389 10.56 -30.85 -3.87
C ILE A 389 11.34 -29.62 -3.39
N GLU A 390 11.09 -29.17 -2.16
CA GLU A 390 11.81 -28.03 -1.55
C GLU A 390 13.33 -28.23 -1.50
N LEU A 391 13.80 -29.43 -1.14
CA LEU A 391 15.24 -29.74 -1.15
C LEU A 391 15.84 -29.64 -2.56
N SER A 392 15.12 -30.14 -3.57
CA SER A 392 15.57 -30.08 -4.97
C SER A 392 15.61 -28.66 -5.50
N THR A 393 14.60 -27.83 -5.18
CA THR A 393 14.53 -26.41 -5.59
C THR A 393 15.65 -25.58 -4.97
N LEU A 394 16.00 -25.85 -3.70
CA LEU A 394 17.10 -25.18 -3.01
C LEU A 394 18.49 -25.69 -3.42
N LYS A 395 18.57 -26.68 -4.33
CA LYS A 395 19.81 -27.30 -4.83
C LYS A 395 20.72 -27.80 -3.70
N ILE A 396 20.13 -28.30 -2.63
CA ILE A 396 20.88 -28.82 -1.48
C ILE A 396 21.43 -30.20 -1.87
N GLN A 397 22.76 -30.36 -1.85
CA GLN A 397 23.38 -31.65 -2.15
C GLN A 397 23.08 -32.66 -1.03
N PHE A 398 22.61 -33.84 -1.41
CA PHE A 398 22.42 -34.94 -0.49
C PHE A 398 23.78 -35.53 -0.12
N LYS A 399 24.22 -35.30 1.12
CA LYS A 399 25.39 -36.02 1.66
C LYS A 399 24.96 -37.42 2.06
N ASP A 400 25.67 -38.43 1.56
CA ASP A 400 25.46 -39.83 1.94
C ASP A 400 26.11 -40.12 3.30
N ILE A 401 25.39 -39.72 4.36
CA ILE A 401 25.79 -39.90 5.75
C ILE A 401 24.61 -40.54 6.47
N ASP A 402 24.82 -41.66 7.18
CA ASP A 402 23.73 -42.45 7.78
C ASP A 402 22.77 -41.64 8.66
N VAL A 403 23.27 -40.63 9.39
CA VAL A 403 22.40 -39.80 10.24
C VAL A 403 21.47 -38.89 9.41
N ILE A 404 21.90 -38.49 8.21
CA ILE A 404 21.09 -37.72 7.25
C ILE A 404 20.08 -38.66 6.58
N ASN A 405 20.49 -39.88 6.24
CA ASN A 405 19.60 -40.91 5.71
C ASN A 405 18.51 -41.29 6.74
N LYS A 406 18.89 -41.51 8.01
CA LYS A 406 17.92 -41.70 9.11
C LYS A 406 17.01 -40.50 9.32
N PHE A 407 17.49 -39.28 9.10
CA PHE A 407 16.63 -38.10 9.17
C PHE A 407 15.59 -38.12 8.05
N ASN A 408 15.97 -38.45 6.83
CA ASN A 408 15.02 -38.61 5.72
C ASN A 408 13.97 -39.70 6.01
N GLU A 409 14.38 -40.86 6.55
CA GLU A 409 13.47 -41.91 7.01
C GLU A 409 12.51 -41.41 8.09
N TYR A 410 13.02 -40.65 9.05
CA TYR A 410 12.21 -40.04 10.10
C TYR A 410 11.16 -39.06 9.53
N VAL A 411 11.52 -38.25 8.52
CA VAL A 411 10.55 -37.36 7.85
C VAL A 411 9.49 -38.17 7.10
N LEU A 412 9.88 -39.26 6.45
CA LEU A 412 8.96 -40.16 5.74
C LEU A 412 7.96 -40.82 6.70
N ASP A 413 8.44 -41.38 7.81
CA ASP A 413 7.59 -41.99 8.84
C ASP A 413 6.61 -40.96 9.44
N ARG A 414 7.10 -39.77 9.77
CA ARG A 414 6.24 -38.67 10.27
C ARG A 414 5.22 -38.20 9.23
N SER A 415 5.57 -38.24 7.94
CA SER A 415 4.66 -37.91 6.84
C SER A 415 3.53 -38.94 6.74
N ASN A 416 3.86 -40.23 6.79
CA ASN A 416 2.88 -41.33 6.71
C ASN A 416 1.92 -41.33 7.91
N ASN A 417 2.41 -40.97 9.09
CA ASN A 417 1.62 -40.94 10.34
C ASN A 417 0.88 -39.59 10.57
N SER A 418 1.02 -38.60 9.68
CA SER A 418 0.48 -37.25 9.88
C SER A 418 -0.94 -37.09 9.34
N ARG A 419 -1.94 -36.93 10.23
CA ARG A 419 -3.30 -36.44 9.89
C ARG A 419 -3.42 -34.90 9.84
N ALA A 420 -2.31 -34.16 9.92
CA ALA A 420 -2.32 -32.72 10.14
C ALA A 420 -2.67 -31.91 8.87
N ARG A 421 -3.56 -30.91 9.01
CA ARG A 421 -3.97 -29.98 7.92
C ARG A 421 -2.85 -29.06 7.39
N ASN A 422 -1.73 -28.92 8.11
CA ASN A 422 -0.67 -27.95 7.79
C ASN A 422 0.65 -28.64 7.39
N THR A 423 0.63 -29.31 6.24
CA THR A 423 1.75 -30.12 5.69
C THR A 423 2.91 -29.25 5.17
N ASN A 424 2.62 -28.09 4.57
CA ASN A 424 3.66 -27.17 4.05
C ASN A 424 4.58 -26.62 5.13
N THR A 425 4.03 -26.08 6.23
CA THR A 425 4.85 -25.50 7.30
C THR A 425 5.76 -26.56 7.94
N LYS A 426 5.27 -27.81 8.05
CA LYS A 426 6.09 -28.91 8.57
C LYS A 426 7.20 -29.31 7.59
N ALA A 427 6.90 -29.44 6.29
CA ALA A 427 7.90 -29.73 5.27
C ALA A 427 9.06 -28.70 5.32
N LEU A 428 8.74 -27.40 5.37
CA LEU A 428 9.75 -26.33 5.51
C LEU A 428 10.59 -26.45 6.79
N ILE A 429 10.00 -26.87 7.92
CA ILE A 429 10.76 -27.13 9.14
C ILE A 429 11.77 -28.26 8.92
N TYR A 430 11.36 -29.34 8.26
CA TYR A 430 12.25 -30.46 7.95
C TYR A 430 13.36 -30.07 6.98
N VAL A 431 13.09 -29.25 5.96
CA VAL A 431 14.11 -28.70 5.04
C VAL A 431 15.18 -27.91 5.82
N ARG A 432 14.75 -27.04 6.74
CA ARG A 432 15.68 -26.25 7.57
C ARG A 432 16.56 -27.12 8.47
N LEU A 433 15.97 -28.17 9.04
CA LEU A 433 16.70 -29.13 9.86
C LEU A 433 17.64 -30.00 9.04
N TYR A 434 17.24 -30.40 7.83
CA TYR A 434 18.09 -31.10 6.89
C TYR A 434 19.32 -30.26 6.54
N ASN A 435 19.13 -28.99 6.17
CA ASN A 435 20.23 -28.05 5.94
C ASN A 435 21.14 -27.89 7.16
N LEU A 436 20.56 -27.80 8.36
CA LEU A 436 21.34 -27.72 9.58
C LEU A 436 22.23 -28.96 9.75
N LEU A 437 21.66 -30.16 9.58
CA LEU A 437 22.41 -31.42 9.65
C LEU A 437 23.49 -31.45 8.56
N ASN A 438 23.14 -31.13 7.31
CA ASN A 438 24.03 -31.18 6.16
C ASN A 438 25.25 -30.24 6.31
N ASN A 439 25.05 -29.06 6.90
CA ASN A 439 26.11 -28.06 7.08
C ASN A 439 26.98 -28.30 8.31
N ASN A 440 26.46 -28.98 9.34
CA ASN A 440 27.17 -29.12 10.62
C ASN A 440 27.71 -30.54 10.86
N ILE A 441 27.42 -31.48 9.96
CA ILE A 441 27.85 -32.87 10.07
C ILE A 441 28.73 -33.21 8.88
N GLU A 442 30.03 -33.36 9.14
CA GLU A 442 31.04 -33.80 8.16
C GLU A 442 31.35 -35.29 8.26
N LYS A 443 31.14 -35.90 9.43
CA LYS A 443 31.33 -37.33 9.71
C LYS A 443 30.13 -37.88 10.45
N ASN A 444 29.84 -39.16 10.27
CA ASN A 444 28.67 -39.80 10.84
C ASN A 444 28.67 -39.76 12.38
N ILE A 445 27.76 -38.96 12.96
CA ILE A 445 27.61 -38.83 14.43
C ILE A 445 27.26 -40.19 15.05
N LEU A 446 26.60 -41.09 14.32
CA LEU A 446 26.25 -42.43 14.80
C LEU A 446 27.47 -43.30 15.13
N ASN A 447 28.66 -42.95 14.61
CA ASN A 447 29.89 -43.72 14.82
C ASN A 447 30.78 -43.14 15.92
N LEU A 448 30.37 -42.03 16.55
CA LEU A 448 31.13 -41.40 17.64
C LEU A 448 30.91 -42.13 18.98
N PRO A 449 31.87 -42.04 19.92
CA PRO A 449 31.67 -42.43 21.31
C PRO A 449 30.47 -41.67 21.94
N LEU A 450 29.80 -42.29 22.91
CA LEU A 450 28.55 -41.78 23.49
C LEU A 450 28.67 -40.34 24.02
N GLU A 451 29.76 -40.01 24.70
CA GLU A 451 30.02 -38.66 25.23
C GLU A 451 30.07 -37.61 24.10
N ARG A 452 30.81 -37.90 23.01
CA ARG A 452 30.88 -37.02 21.84
C ARG A 452 29.58 -36.97 21.05
N LYS A 453 28.80 -38.06 21.03
CA LYS A 453 27.43 -38.06 20.47
C LYS A 453 26.53 -37.10 21.22
N ILE A 454 26.54 -37.14 22.55
CA ILE A 454 25.74 -36.25 23.40
C ILE A 454 26.15 -34.79 23.19
N GLU A 455 27.47 -34.51 23.18
CA GLU A 455 28.00 -33.17 22.95
C GLU A 455 27.56 -32.59 21.60
N LYS A 456 27.79 -33.32 20.50
CA LYS A 456 27.37 -32.90 19.15
C LYS A 456 25.86 -32.81 19.00
N SER A 457 25.12 -33.68 19.68
CA SER A 457 23.65 -33.64 19.69
C SER A 457 23.12 -32.40 20.39
N LYS A 458 23.71 -32.01 21.53
CA LYS A 458 23.35 -30.77 22.24
C LYS A 458 23.63 -29.54 21.37
N ASP A 459 24.78 -29.47 20.70
CA ASP A 459 25.12 -28.38 19.76
C ASP A 459 24.11 -28.28 18.61
N LEU A 460 23.75 -29.40 17.98
CA LEU A 460 22.75 -29.44 16.91
C LEU A 460 21.36 -29.00 17.39
N ILE A 461 20.95 -29.42 18.58
CA ILE A 461 19.66 -29.00 19.16
C ILE A 461 19.67 -27.51 19.46
N GLU A 462 20.76 -26.97 20.03
CA GLU A 462 20.87 -25.54 20.34
C GLU A 462 20.80 -24.70 19.04
N LYS A 463 21.54 -25.11 18.01
CA LYS A 463 21.47 -24.49 16.68
C LYS A 463 20.06 -24.61 16.07
N ALA A 464 19.38 -25.73 16.26
CA ALA A 464 17.99 -25.90 15.81
C ALA A 464 17.01 -24.96 16.55
N PHE A 465 17.20 -24.73 17.85
CA PHE A 465 16.40 -23.77 18.63
C PHE A 465 16.66 -22.32 18.19
N LYS A 466 17.89 -21.98 17.77
CA LYS A 466 18.23 -20.68 17.17
C LYS A 466 17.47 -20.45 15.85
N ILE A 467 17.21 -21.50 15.06
CA ILE A 467 16.37 -21.41 13.86
C ILE A 467 14.89 -21.18 14.24
N SER A 468 14.32 -22.05 15.08
CA SER A 468 13.00 -21.84 15.67
C SER A 468 12.71 -22.82 16.82
N ASN A 469 11.77 -22.46 17.70
CA ASN A 469 11.31 -23.36 18.78
C ASN A 469 10.76 -24.69 18.25
N GLN A 470 10.13 -24.69 17.07
CA GLN A 470 9.57 -25.89 16.46
C GLN A 470 10.66 -26.76 15.84
N CYS A 471 11.66 -26.16 15.19
CA CYS A 471 12.86 -26.84 14.72
C CYS A 471 13.58 -27.54 15.88
N GLY A 472 13.81 -26.84 16.99
CA GLY A 472 14.43 -27.44 18.18
C GLY A 472 13.65 -28.63 18.74
N LYS A 473 12.32 -28.53 18.87
CA LYS A 473 11.48 -29.66 19.34
C LYS A 473 11.56 -30.87 18.41
N VAL A 474 11.50 -30.65 17.10
CA VAL A 474 11.59 -31.74 16.12
C VAL A 474 12.97 -32.37 16.14
N MET A 475 14.03 -31.56 16.29
CA MET A 475 15.41 -32.05 16.41
C MET A 475 15.63 -32.87 17.69
N VAL A 476 15.11 -32.42 18.84
CA VAL A 476 15.13 -33.20 20.09
C VAL A 476 14.45 -34.56 19.88
N SER A 477 13.25 -34.58 19.30
CA SER A 477 12.54 -35.82 19.04
C SER A 477 13.29 -36.75 18.07
N PHE A 478 13.94 -36.19 17.05
CA PHE A 478 14.75 -37.00 16.13
C PHE A 478 15.96 -37.61 16.85
N ILE A 479 16.70 -36.80 17.61
CA ILE A 479 17.90 -37.24 18.31
C ILE A 479 17.58 -38.27 19.39
N ASN A 480 16.58 -37.99 20.24
CA ASN A 480 16.15 -38.90 21.32
C ASN A 480 15.55 -40.20 20.80
N ASN A 481 15.16 -40.31 19.53
CA ASN A 481 14.57 -41.54 18.98
C ASN A 481 15.53 -42.30 18.05
N HIS A 482 16.43 -41.60 17.35
CA HIS A 482 17.22 -42.20 16.26
C HIS A 482 18.75 -42.05 16.41
N VAL A 483 19.23 -41.18 17.30
CA VAL A 483 20.67 -40.94 17.53
C VAL A 483 21.08 -41.44 18.91
N ILE A 484 20.32 -41.12 19.97
CA ILE A 484 20.59 -41.50 21.36
C ILE A 484 19.28 -41.94 22.06
N PRO A 485 18.75 -43.14 21.77
CA PRO A 485 17.41 -43.59 22.20
C PRO A 485 17.18 -43.69 23.72
N SER A 486 18.26 -43.76 24.49
CA SER A 486 18.26 -44.11 25.92
C SER A 486 18.65 -42.96 26.84
N ILE A 487 18.90 -41.75 26.31
CA ILE A 487 19.27 -40.58 27.11
C ILE A 487 18.33 -39.43 26.77
N ASP A 488 17.53 -38.99 27.75
CA ASP A 488 16.67 -37.84 27.56
C ASP A 488 17.49 -36.55 27.64
N ILE A 489 17.85 -36.01 26.47
CA ILE A 489 18.56 -34.73 26.39
C ILE A 489 17.54 -33.60 26.53
N SER A 490 17.10 -33.34 27.76
CA SER A 490 16.34 -32.13 28.06
C SER A 490 17.30 -30.94 28.10
N ILE A 491 17.30 -30.10 27.06
CA ILE A 491 17.97 -28.80 27.16
C ILE A 491 17.15 -27.94 28.10
N ALA A 492 17.78 -27.48 29.19
CA ALA A 492 17.26 -26.43 30.05
C ALA A 492 17.00 -25.22 29.16
N LYS A 493 15.74 -25.02 28.77
CA LYS A 493 15.33 -23.77 28.18
C LYS A 493 15.65 -22.70 29.20
N GLU A 494 16.39 -21.67 28.79
CA GLU A 494 16.07 -20.34 29.29
C GLU A 494 14.55 -20.21 29.15
N ARG A 495 13.86 -20.19 30.29
CA ARG A 495 12.43 -19.93 30.31
C ARG A 495 12.29 -18.67 29.49
N LYS A 496 11.67 -18.78 28.30
CA LYS A 496 11.15 -17.59 27.64
C LYS A 496 10.35 -16.91 28.72
N VAL A 497 10.83 -15.77 29.18
CA VAL A 497 10.05 -14.89 30.04
C VAL A 497 8.77 -14.72 29.25
N HIS A 498 7.70 -15.41 29.68
CA HIS A 498 6.38 -14.98 29.30
C HIS A 498 6.30 -13.61 29.94
N TYR A 499 6.55 -12.58 29.13
CA TYR A 499 6.11 -11.25 29.47
C TYR A 499 4.61 -11.40 29.63
N ASP A 500 4.19 -11.52 30.89
CA ASP A 500 2.79 -11.46 31.19
C ASP A 500 2.33 -10.12 30.63
N ILE A 501 1.33 -10.16 29.76
CA ILE A 501 0.80 -8.94 29.18
C ILE A 501 0.04 -8.27 30.31
N ASP A 502 0.69 -7.33 30.99
CA ASP A 502 0.13 -6.62 32.14
C ASP A 502 -1.14 -5.86 31.74
N LYS A 503 -2.08 -5.75 32.68
CA LYS A 503 -3.18 -4.80 32.58
C LYS A 503 -2.64 -3.35 32.61
N TYR A 504 -3.40 -2.41 32.06
CA TYR A 504 -3.19 -0.99 32.35
C TYR A 504 -3.43 -0.69 33.83
N ASN A 505 -2.81 0.38 34.32
CA ASN A 505 -3.21 1.00 35.58
C ASN A 505 -4.69 1.42 35.50
N ASP A 506 -5.45 1.15 36.56
CA ASP A 506 -6.90 1.33 36.59
C ASP A 506 -7.30 2.82 36.45
N ASP A 507 -6.52 3.74 37.04
CA ASP A 507 -6.75 5.19 36.97
C ASP A 507 -6.45 5.74 35.57
N ASN A 508 -5.36 5.28 34.95
CA ASN A 508 -5.01 5.63 33.57
C ASN A 508 -6.06 5.14 32.58
N PHE A 509 -6.60 3.94 32.81
CA PHE A 509 -7.66 3.37 31.97
C PHE A 509 -8.98 4.14 32.13
N THR A 510 -9.31 4.57 33.35
CA THR A 510 -10.46 5.45 33.62
C THR A 510 -10.28 6.83 33.00
N THR A 511 -9.07 7.39 33.05
CA THR A 511 -8.70 8.66 32.40
C THR A 511 -8.92 8.58 30.88
N LEU A 512 -8.60 7.45 30.26
CA LEU A 512 -8.88 7.23 28.85
C LEU A 512 -10.39 7.20 28.54
N LEU A 513 -11.21 6.61 29.41
CA LEU A 513 -12.67 6.66 29.27
C LEU A 513 -13.16 8.12 29.31
N VAL A 514 -12.73 8.90 30.31
CA VAL A 514 -13.08 10.32 30.43
C VAL A 514 -12.68 11.11 29.18
N ALA A 515 -11.50 10.85 28.62
CA ALA A 515 -11.04 11.48 27.39
C ALA A 515 -11.96 11.14 26.19
N ILE A 516 -12.39 9.89 26.07
CA ILE A 516 -13.34 9.46 25.01
C ILE A 516 -14.70 10.14 25.19
N LEU A 517 -15.24 10.19 26.41
CA LEU A 517 -16.50 10.87 26.69
C LEU A 517 -16.40 12.36 26.35
N GLY A 518 -15.27 13.02 26.68
CA GLY A 518 -15.00 14.40 26.31
C GLY A 518 -14.94 14.66 24.80
N ILE A 519 -14.44 13.70 24.00
CA ILE A 519 -14.52 13.78 22.52
C ILE A 519 -15.98 13.80 22.06
N LEU A 520 -16.83 13.00 22.69
CA LEU A 520 -18.22 12.80 22.29
C LEU A 520 -19.17 13.90 22.80
N ASP A 521 -18.87 14.53 23.93
CA ASP A 521 -19.66 15.63 24.47
C ASP A 521 -19.39 16.98 23.78
N GLU A 522 -18.21 17.17 23.21
CA GLU A 522 -17.87 18.41 22.49
C GLU A 522 -18.31 18.36 21.02
N PRO A 523 -19.25 19.22 20.57
CA PRO A 523 -19.78 19.18 19.20
C PRO A 523 -18.69 19.28 18.13
N ASN A 524 -17.70 20.15 18.33
CA ASN A 524 -16.59 20.36 17.40
C ASN A 524 -15.66 19.15 17.31
N LYS A 525 -15.57 18.33 18.36
CA LYS A 525 -14.74 17.11 18.37
C LYS A 525 -15.49 15.96 17.74
N PHE A 526 -16.69 15.61 18.20
CA PHE A 526 -17.38 14.44 17.64
C PHE A 526 -17.74 14.63 16.15
N LYS A 527 -17.99 15.86 15.67
CA LYS A 527 -18.20 16.15 14.24
C LYS A 527 -17.02 15.74 13.35
N LYS A 528 -15.78 15.67 13.88
CA LYS A 528 -14.60 15.17 13.15
C LYS A 528 -14.67 13.65 12.87
N LEU A 529 -15.53 12.92 13.59
CA LEU A 529 -15.78 11.49 13.38
C LEU A 529 -16.78 11.23 12.25
N LEU A 530 -17.60 12.23 11.89
CA LEU A 530 -18.57 12.11 10.80
C LEU A 530 -17.83 12.03 9.46
N TYR A 531 -18.28 11.14 8.58
CA TYR A 531 -17.64 10.80 7.30
C TYR A 531 -16.22 10.24 7.40
N ASN A 532 -15.68 10.05 8.61
CA ASN A 532 -14.37 9.46 8.85
C ASN A 532 -14.51 8.10 9.53
N ARG A 533 -14.70 7.07 8.70
CA ARG A 533 -14.94 5.71 9.19
C ARG A 533 -13.81 5.14 10.03
N THR A 534 -12.55 5.41 9.67
CA THR A 534 -11.40 4.89 10.43
C THR A 534 -11.37 5.52 11.82
N ALA A 535 -11.51 6.85 11.92
CA ALA A 535 -11.52 7.54 13.20
C ALA A 535 -12.68 7.09 14.09
N SER A 536 -13.92 7.07 13.56
CA SER A 536 -15.08 6.61 14.33
C SER A 536 -14.92 5.15 14.78
N SER A 537 -14.39 4.28 13.92
CA SER A 537 -14.10 2.87 14.25
C SER A 537 -13.06 2.74 15.36
N SER A 538 -11.99 3.55 15.34
CA SER A 538 -10.93 3.51 16.36
C SER A 538 -11.46 3.90 17.73
N ILE A 539 -12.21 5.01 17.82
CA ILE A 539 -12.83 5.43 19.09
C ILE A 539 -13.84 4.38 19.57
N LEU A 540 -14.68 3.85 18.67
CA LEU A 540 -15.65 2.80 19.03
C LEU A 540 -14.95 1.56 19.55
N TYR A 541 -13.90 1.12 18.85
CA TYR A 541 -13.11 -0.06 19.23
C TYR A 541 -12.48 0.08 20.61
N VAL A 542 -12.01 1.28 20.99
CA VAL A 542 -11.50 1.50 22.35
C VAL A 542 -12.65 1.55 23.36
N LEU A 543 -13.73 2.29 23.07
CA LEU A 543 -14.88 2.44 23.97
C LEU A 543 -15.56 1.10 24.30
N VAL A 544 -15.69 0.19 23.33
CA VAL A 544 -16.33 -1.12 23.57
C VAL A 544 -15.57 -1.98 24.58
N HIS A 545 -14.29 -1.75 24.84
CA HIS A 545 -13.55 -2.49 25.88
C HIS A 545 -13.91 -2.07 27.31
N PHE A 546 -14.68 -0.99 27.49
CA PHE A 546 -15.25 -0.59 28.77
C PHE A 546 -16.63 -1.23 29.02
N VAL A 547 -17.12 -2.04 28.08
CA VAL A 547 -18.49 -2.57 28.11
C VAL A 547 -18.54 -4.05 27.74
N PHE A 548 -17.72 -4.47 26.78
CA PHE A 548 -17.59 -5.84 26.31
C PHE A 548 -16.19 -6.38 26.57
N ALA A 549 -16.11 -7.57 27.15
CA ALA A 549 -14.85 -8.30 27.32
C ALA A 549 -14.63 -9.34 26.20
N TRP A 550 -14.87 -8.92 24.96
CA TRP A 550 -14.78 -9.77 23.78
C TRP A 550 -13.39 -9.70 23.15
N ARG A 551 -13.01 -10.75 22.43
CA ARG A 551 -11.75 -10.72 21.66
C ARG A 551 -11.91 -9.86 20.43
N ARG A 552 -10.78 -9.34 19.93
CA ARG A 552 -10.72 -8.55 18.70
C ARG A 552 -11.51 -9.17 17.55
N SER A 553 -11.34 -10.46 17.27
CA SER A 553 -12.06 -11.15 16.18
C SER A 553 -13.58 -11.14 16.38
N ASP A 554 -14.05 -11.35 17.61
CA ASP A 554 -15.49 -11.35 17.91
C ASP A 554 -16.06 -9.93 17.88
N LEU A 555 -15.34 -8.92 18.38
CA LEU A 555 -15.74 -7.51 18.29
C LEU A 555 -15.84 -7.02 16.85
N LEU A 556 -14.91 -7.41 15.98
CA LEU A 556 -14.89 -6.97 14.59
C LEU A 556 -16.00 -7.61 13.76
N GLU A 557 -16.23 -8.91 13.93
CA GLU A 557 -17.10 -9.67 13.02
C GLU A 557 -18.51 -9.91 13.56
N LYS A 558 -18.71 -9.87 14.89
CA LYS A 558 -19.98 -10.28 15.53
C LYS A 558 -20.69 -9.17 16.29
N LEU A 559 -20.06 -8.02 16.51
CA LEU A 559 -20.73 -6.88 17.14
C LEU A 559 -21.91 -6.45 16.26
N PRO A 560 -23.16 -6.49 16.76
CA PRO A 560 -24.32 -6.18 15.94
C PRO A 560 -24.34 -4.71 15.49
N LYS A 561 -24.96 -4.46 14.35
CA LYS A 561 -25.14 -3.11 13.82
C LYS A 561 -26.33 -2.44 14.52
N PRO A 562 -26.21 -1.16 14.90
CA PRO A 562 -27.34 -0.44 15.49
C PRO A 562 -28.46 -0.24 14.46
N ASN A 563 -29.70 -0.49 14.87
CA ASN A 563 -30.86 -0.22 14.05
C ASN A 563 -31.24 1.28 14.10
N LEU A 564 -30.77 2.06 13.13
CA LEU A 564 -31.04 3.51 13.04
C LEU A 564 -32.54 3.86 12.96
N LYS A 565 -33.40 2.90 12.56
CA LYS A 565 -34.86 3.13 12.50
C LYS A 565 -35.47 3.38 13.87
N LEU A 566 -34.86 2.84 14.94
CA LEU A 566 -35.30 3.06 16.33
C LEU A 566 -35.22 4.53 16.77
N ILE A 567 -34.38 5.30 16.08
CA ILE A 567 -34.18 6.74 16.30
C ILE A 567 -34.70 7.58 15.13
N GLY A 568 -35.54 7.01 14.26
CA GLY A 568 -36.22 7.74 13.18
C GLY A 568 -35.47 7.87 11.86
N TYR A 569 -34.39 7.09 11.65
CA TYR A 569 -33.57 7.17 10.44
C TYR A 569 -33.54 5.86 9.65
N ASP A 570 -34.02 5.89 8.41
CA ASP A 570 -33.89 4.78 7.45
C ASP A 570 -32.56 4.80 6.67
N ASP A 571 -31.89 5.97 6.63
CA ASP A 571 -30.64 6.18 5.89
C ASP A 571 -29.56 6.75 6.81
N GLY A 572 -28.45 6.04 6.93
CA GLY A 572 -27.27 6.47 7.67
C GLY A 572 -26.60 7.73 7.12
N LEU A 573 -26.75 8.03 5.82
CA LEU A 573 -26.25 9.30 5.25
C LEU A 573 -27.00 10.49 5.86
N LYS A 574 -28.33 10.45 5.80
CA LYS A 574 -29.19 11.51 6.32
C LYS A 574 -28.96 11.74 7.82
N PHE A 575 -28.76 10.66 8.57
CA PHE A 575 -28.39 10.75 9.99
C PHE A 575 -27.08 11.52 10.23
N LEU A 576 -26.03 11.25 9.43
CA LEU A 576 -24.76 11.97 9.54
C LEU A 576 -24.88 13.44 9.10
N GLU A 577 -25.70 13.74 8.08
CA GLU A 577 -25.98 15.10 7.63
C GLU A 577 -26.69 15.90 8.72
N ASP A 578 -27.78 15.37 9.29
CA ASP A 578 -28.54 16.03 10.34
C ASP A 578 -27.72 16.25 11.62
N LEU A 579 -26.82 15.32 11.98
CA LEU A 579 -25.87 15.51 13.09
C LEU A 579 -24.81 16.59 12.78
N ARG A 580 -24.40 16.74 11.53
CA ARG A 580 -23.39 17.73 11.14
C ARG A 580 -23.97 19.13 11.13
N GLU A 581 -25.20 19.26 10.64
CA GLU A 581 -25.95 20.52 10.51
C GLU A 581 -26.68 20.94 11.79
N ASP A 582 -26.55 20.16 12.87
CA ASP A 582 -27.26 20.36 14.14
C ASP A 582 -28.79 20.30 14.02
N ASN A 583 -29.33 19.71 12.94
CA ASN A 583 -30.76 19.47 12.74
C ASN A 583 -31.29 18.34 13.65
N PHE A 584 -30.40 17.49 14.16
CA PHE A 584 -30.74 16.41 15.09
C PHE A 584 -29.80 16.40 16.29
N LYS A 585 -30.38 16.38 17.49
CA LYS A 585 -29.63 16.26 18.75
C LYS A 585 -29.77 14.84 19.30
N PHE A 586 -28.65 14.13 19.36
CA PHE A 586 -28.62 12.80 19.98
C PHE A 586 -28.72 12.93 21.51
N GLU A 587 -29.69 12.25 22.09
CA GLU A 587 -30.01 12.32 23.53
C GLU A 587 -29.95 10.93 24.16
N GLU A 588 -29.97 10.87 25.49
CA GLU A 588 -29.78 9.62 26.23
C GLU A 588 -30.81 8.55 25.86
N TYR A 589 -32.09 8.92 25.70
CA TYR A 589 -33.16 7.97 25.31
C TYR A 589 -32.94 7.35 23.92
N HIS A 590 -32.27 8.07 23.00
CA HIS A 590 -31.89 7.53 21.70
C HIS A 590 -30.81 6.46 21.89
N GLY A 591 -29.82 6.75 22.72
CA GLY A 591 -28.75 5.82 23.07
C GLY A 591 -29.27 4.57 23.77
N GLU A 592 -30.21 4.74 24.69
CA GLU A 592 -30.85 3.64 25.42
C GLU A 592 -31.56 2.66 24.48
N LYS A 593 -32.37 3.17 23.54
CA LYS A 593 -33.05 2.33 22.54
C LYS A 593 -32.06 1.48 21.74
N ILE A 594 -30.99 2.10 21.26
CA ILE A 594 -29.95 1.41 20.48
C ILE A 594 -29.21 0.38 21.33
N CYS A 595 -28.74 0.76 22.51
CA CYS A 595 -27.98 -0.15 23.38
C CYS A 595 -28.81 -1.35 23.84
N LYS A 596 -30.10 -1.14 24.19
CA LYS A 596 -31.00 -2.25 24.56
C LYS A 596 -31.26 -3.19 23.39
N ASP A 597 -31.49 -2.67 22.19
CA ASP A 597 -31.67 -3.48 20.96
C ASP A 597 -30.43 -4.33 20.67
N ILE A 598 -29.22 -3.77 20.83
CA ILE A 598 -27.96 -4.50 20.66
C ILE A 598 -27.82 -5.62 21.70
N THR A 599 -28.02 -5.30 22.99
CA THR A 599 -27.96 -6.30 24.06
C THR A 599 -28.97 -7.42 23.85
N GLU A 600 -30.21 -7.07 23.49
CA GLU A 600 -31.26 -8.03 23.18
C GLU A 600 -30.92 -8.90 21.96
N TYR A 601 -30.35 -8.31 20.90
CA TYR A 601 -29.90 -9.05 19.71
C TYR A 601 -28.82 -10.08 20.07
N ILE A 602 -27.83 -9.70 20.89
CA ILE A 602 -26.76 -10.61 21.34
C ILE A 602 -27.36 -11.83 22.05
N TYR A 603 -28.31 -11.59 22.96
CA TYR A 603 -28.98 -12.67 23.70
C TYR A 603 -29.88 -13.53 22.80
N ARG A 604 -30.75 -12.91 21.97
CA ARG A 604 -31.68 -13.63 21.08
C ARG A 604 -30.96 -14.46 20.03
N MET A 605 -29.90 -13.93 19.44
CA MET A 605 -29.13 -14.62 18.39
C MET A 605 -28.11 -15.63 18.95
N ASN A 606 -27.98 -15.69 20.29
CA ASN A 606 -27.13 -16.65 20.97
C ASN A 606 -25.71 -16.68 20.40
N LEU A 607 -25.15 -15.50 20.14
CA LEU A 607 -23.87 -15.34 19.45
C LEU A 607 -22.78 -16.10 20.20
N LYS A 608 -21.95 -16.86 19.49
CA LYS A 608 -20.90 -17.69 20.08
C LYS A 608 -19.52 -17.15 19.79
N SER A 609 -18.59 -17.29 20.73
CA SER A 609 -17.19 -16.89 20.63
C SER A 609 -16.43 -17.81 19.65
N TYR A 610 -15.52 -17.24 18.84
CA TYR A 610 -14.76 -18.03 17.86
C TYR A 610 -13.78 -19.03 18.48
N LYS A 611 -13.32 -18.79 19.71
CA LYS A 611 -12.22 -19.59 20.28
C LYS A 611 -12.69 -20.86 20.97
N ASN A 612 -13.87 -20.81 21.58
CA ASN A 612 -14.39 -21.85 22.48
C ASN A 612 -15.87 -22.13 22.27
N ASP A 613 -16.55 -21.48 21.32
CA ASP A 613 -17.96 -21.70 21.01
C ASP A 613 -18.95 -21.37 22.15
N ASP A 614 -18.48 -20.71 23.22
CA ASP A 614 -19.31 -20.23 24.33
C ASP A 614 -20.12 -19.00 23.94
N LYS A 615 -21.26 -18.80 24.60
CA LYS A 615 -22.14 -17.64 24.36
C LYS A 615 -21.40 -16.34 24.69
N LEU A 616 -21.52 -15.36 23.81
CA LEU A 616 -21.04 -14.00 24.02
C LEU A 616 -22.07 -13.25 24.85
N GLU A 617 -21.59 -12.56 25.88
CA GLU A 617 -22.43 -11.75 26.75
C GLU A 617 -22.08 -10.27 26.64
N GLY A 618 -23.11 -9.43 26.79
CA GLY A 618 -22.98 -7.99 26.63
C GLY A 618 -23.92 -7.25 27.56
N SER A 619 -23.38 -6.66 28.62
CA SER A 619 -24.13 -5.79 29.53
C SER A 619 -23.63 -4.36 29.37
N ILE A 620 -24.51 -3.47 28.91
CA ILE A 620 -24.19 -2.06 28.69
C ILE A 620 -24.72 -1.24 29.87
N PRO A 621 -23.86 -0.55 30.64
CA PRO A 621 -24.30 0.35 31.71
C PRO A 621 -25.04 1.58 31.18
N ALA A 622 -26.09 2.00 31.90
CA ALA A 622 -26.93 3.13 31.49
C ALA A 622 -26.14 4.43 31.27
N ILE A 623 -25.14 4.68 32.13
CA ILE A 623 -24.27 5.87 32.05
C ILE A 623 -23.51 6.01 30.72
N ILE A 624 -23.34 4.92 29.97
CA ILE A 624 -22.66 4.92 28.66
C ILE A 624 -23.66 4.92 27.49
N TYR A 625 -24.97 4.77 27.70
CA TYR A 625 -25.97 4.64 26.62
C TYR A 625 -25.92 5.76 25.60
N LYS A 626 -25.94 7.02 26.05
CA LYS A 626 -25.82 8.20 25.16
C LYS A 626 -24.58 8.08 24.26
N TYR A 627 -23.43 7.79 24.86
CA TYR A 627 -22.12 7.84 24.21
C TYR A 627 -21.87 6.66 23.27
N LEU A 628 -22.10 5.44 23.75
CA LEU A 628 -21.95 4.23 22.95
C LEU A 628 -23.00 4.19 21.84
N GLY A 629 -24.25 4.53 22.14
CA GLY A 629 -25.33 4.60 21.16
C GLY A 629 -25.01 5.59 20.03
N LEU A 630 -24.60 6.82 20.37
CA LEU A 630 -24.21 7.83 19.39
C LEU A 630 -23.07 7.32 18.50
N LEU A 631 -22.01 6.79 19.11
CA LEU A 631 -20.82 6.36 18.38
C LEU A 631 -21.07 5.12 17.51
N MET A 632 -21.89 4.18 17.97
CA MET A 632 -22.35 3.06 17.15
C MET A 632 -23.14 3.56 15.95
N CYS A 633 -24.07 4.50 16.14
CA CYS A 633 -24.86 5.07 15.05
C CYS A 633 -23.99 5.84 14.05
N ILE A 634 -22.99 6.61 14.52
CA ILE A 634 -22.02 7.28 13.64
C ILE A 634 -21.22 6.25 12.83
N CYS A 635 -20.75 5.16 13.46
CA CYS A 635 -20.04 4.10 12.75
C CYS A 635 -20.90 3.41 11.70
N GLU A 636 -22.17 3.16 11.99
CA GLU A 636 -23.13 2.61 11.02
C GLU A 636 -23.42 3.59 9.88
N GLY A 637 -23.64 4.87 10.18
CA GLY A 637 -23.77 5.93 9.18
C GLY A 637 -22.55 6.01 8.27
N ASN A 638 -21.34 5.99 8.85
CA ASN A 638 -20.08 6.00 8.10
C ASN A 638 -19.89 4.72 7.26
N ARG A 639 -20.35 3.57 7.76
CA ARG A 639 -20.35 2.30 7.01
C ARG A 639 -21.26 2.41 5.78
N GLN A 640 -22.50 2.88 5.95
CA GLN A 640 -23.46 3.06 4.86
C GLN A 640 -23.00 4.13 3.85
N TYR A 641 -22.40 5.23 4.33
CA TYR A 641 -21.80 6.25 3.48
C TYR A 641 -20.71 5.67 2.58
N VAL A 642 -19.75 4.93 3.15
CA VAL A 642 -18.67 4.27 2.40
C VAL A 642 -19.23 3.19 1.45
N GLU A 643 -20.26 2.47 1.88
CA GLU A 643 -20.96 1.49 1.04
C GLU A 643 -21.53 2.12 -0.24
N LYS A 644 -22.16 3.29 -0.11
CA LYS A 644 -22.76 4.06 -1.21
C LYS A 644 -21.74 4.83 -2.08
N THR A 645 -20.73 5.45 -1.48
CA THR A 645 -19.83 6.40 -2.17
C THR A 645 -18.54 5.78 -2.70
N VAL A 646 -18.05 4.70 -2.09
CA VAL A 646 -16.77 4.09 -2.48
C VAL A 646 -17.02 2.83 -3.30
N SER A 647 -16.70 2.88 -4.60
CA SER A 647 -16.85 1.75 -5.54
C SER A 647 -15.79 0.64 -5.37
N ASN A 648 -14.85 0.82 -4.44
CA ASN A 648 -13.71 -0.08 -4.27
C ASN A 648 -14.13 -1.43 -3.67
N LYS A 649 -13.81 -2.54 -4.36
CA LYS A 649 -14.14 -3.91 -3.93
C LYS A 649 -13.40 -4.36 -2.66
N TYR A 650 -12.30 -3.70 -2.30
CA TYR A 650 -11.44 -4.10 -1.18
C TYR A 650 -11.77 -3.41 0.15
N THR A 651 -12.69 -2.43 0.16
CA THR A 651 -13.11 -1.78 1.39
C THR A 651 -14.13 -2.67 2.10
N ASN A 652 -13.84 -3.08 3.35
CA ASN A 652 -14.78 -3.87 4.13
C ASN A 652 -16.06 -3.05 4.35
N LYS A 653 -17.18 -3.44 3.74
CA LYS A 653 -18.49 -2.77 3.89
C LYS A 653 -19.42 -3.49 4.87
N LYS A 654 -19.01 -4.67 5.35
CA LYS A 654 -19.86 -5.57 6.12
C LYS A 654 -19.84 -5.24 7.60
N ASP A 655 -18.67 -4.92 8.15
CA ASP A 655 -18.49 -4.83 9.60
C ASP A 655 -18.71 -3.40 10.13
N LEU A 656 -19.23 -3.30 11.36
CA LEU A 656 -19.46 -2.02 12.03
C LEU A 656 -18.13 -1.30 12.33
N ILE A 657 -17.19 -2.03 12.94
CA ILE A 657 -15.82 -1.56 13.18
C ILE A 657 -14.95 -1.98 11.99
N SER A 658 -14.33 -1.01 11.32
CA SER A 658 -13.40 -1.32 10.24
C SER A 658 -12.14 -2.04 10.78
N PRO A 659 -11.62 -3.09 10.10
CA PRO A 659 -10.40 -3.78 10.56
C PRO A 659 -9.21 -2.84 10.76
N GLY A 660 -9.09 -1.81 9.91
CA GLY A 660 -8.06 -0.77 10.01
C GLY A 660 -8.15 0.04 11.31
N GLY A 661 -9.36 0.40 11.76
CA GLY A 661 -9.58 1.15 13.01
C GLY A 661 -9.17 0.41 14.28
N SER A 662 -8.94 -0.92 14.23
CA SER A 662 -8.45 -1.69 15.37
C SER A 662 -6.92 -1.84 15.44
N SER A 663 -6.19 -1.20 14.52
CA SER A 663 -4.72 -1.21 14.53
C SER A 663 -4.17 -0.12 15.46
N ASN A 664 -3.07 -0.41 16.18
CA ASN A 664 -2.47 0.55 17.11
C ASN A 664 -2.09 1.87 16.42
N GLU A 665 -1.56 1.80 15.20
CA GLU A 665 -1.23 2.99 14.40
C GLU A 665 -2.47 3.85 14.12
N SER A 666 -3.60 3.24 13.75
CA SER A 666 -4.83 3.98 13.48
C SER A 666 -5.45 4.54 14.76
N ILE A 667 -5.36 3.81 15.88
CA ILE A 667 -5.81 4.27 17.18
C ILE A 667 -5.00 5.51 17.59
N ASN A 668 -3.66 5.42 17.62
CA ASN A 668 -2.81 6.55 17.99
C ASN A 668 -3.07 7.77 17.09
N LYS A 669 -3.04 7.59 15.76
CA LYS A 669 -3.36 8.67 14.81
C LYS A 669 -4.74 9.27 15.03
N THR A 670 -5.73 8.47 15.43
CA THR A 670 -7.08 8.98 15.69
C THR A 670 -7.10 9.83 16.95
N PHE A 671 -6.48 9.39 18.05
CA PHE A 671 -6.43 10.16 19.29
C PHE A 671 -5.58 11.44 19.14
N GLU A 672 -4.53 11.42 18.30
CA GLU A 672 -3.77 12.62 17.91
C GLU A 672 -4.63 13.70 17.23
N LEU A 673 -5.66 13.32 16.43
CA LEU A 673 -6.61 14.30 15.84
C LEU A 673 -7.38 15.12 16.89
N PHE A 674 -7.43 14.60 18.13
CA PHE A 674 -8.05 15.21 19.29
C PHE A 674 -7.05 15.76 20.30
N GLN A 675 -5.76 15.79 19.95
CA GLN A 675 -4.66 16.23 20.82
C GLN A 675 -4.55 15.38 22.09
N ILE A 676 -4.87 14.09 21.99
CA ILE A 676 -4.78 13.15 23.12
C ILE A 676 -3.64 12.16 22.83
N ASP A 677 -2.64 12.15 23.71
CA ASP A 677 -1.58 11.13 23.70
C ASP A 677 -2.05 9.90 24.49
N ILE A 678 -2.62 8.93 23.78
CA ILE A 678 -3.11 7.68 24.37
C ILE A 678 -1.98 6.85 24.98
N GLU A 679 -0.78 6.85 24.39
CA GLU A 679 0.36 6.11 24.93
C GLU A 679 0.91 6.80 26.17
N GLY A 680 0.92 8.13 26.19
CA GLY A 680 1.21 8.93 27.39
C GLY A 680 0.23 8.66 28.54
N ILE A 681 -1.08 8.59 28.26
CA ILE A 681 -2.11 8.27 29.28
C ILE A 681 -1.93 6.84 29.79
N LEU A 682 -1.83 5.86 28.90
CA LEU A 682 -1.80 4.44 29.29
C LEU A 682 -0.41 3.95 29.73
N GLY A 683 0.64 4.71 29.45
CA GLY A 683 2.06 4.33 29.58
C GLY A 683 2.51 3.24 28.60
N LYS A 684 1.61 2.70 27.78
CA LYS A 684 1.84 1.60 26.83
C LYS A 684 0.82 1.70 25.68
N PRO A 685 1.11 1.18 24.46
CA PRO A 685 0.15 1.14 23.36
C PRO A 685 -1.14 0.43 23.74
N PHE A 686 -2.28 0.93 23.25
CA PHE A 686 -3.58 0.27 23.41
C PHE A 686 -3.56 -1.16 22.83
N GLY A 687 -4.18 -2.11 23.52
CA GLY A 687 -4.23 -3.50 23.07
C GLY A 687 -5.41 -4.25 23.67
N ASN A 688 -6.12 -5.03 22.84
CA ASN A 688 -7.33 -5.77 23.24
C ASN A 688 -7.14 -6.61 24.51
N LEU A 689 -6.04 -7.36 24.59
CA LEU A 689 -5.78 -8.22 25.75
C LEU A 689 -5.54 -7.41 27.03
N ARG A 690 -4.83 -6.28 26.95
CA ARG A 690 -4.60 -5.39 28.10
C ARG A 690 -5.89 -4.71 28.54
N GLY A 691 -6.64 -4.15 27.60
CA GLY A 691 -7.93 -3.49 27.87
C GLY A 691 -8.94 -4.46 28.50
N THR A 692 -9.03 -5.69 27.97
CA THR A 692 -9.89 -6.74 28.55
C THR A 692 -9.46 -7.12 29.96
N LYS A 693 -8.15 -7.31 30.21
CA LYS A 693 -7.61 -7.60 31.55
C LYS A 693 -7.88 -6.44 32.53
N THR A 694 -7.73 -5.19 32.10
CA THR A 694 -8.01 -4.02 32.95
C THR A 694 -9.49 -3.89 33.25
N PHE A 695 -10.37 -4.02 32.26
CA PHE A 695 -11.82 -3.99 32.46
C PHE A 695 -12.28 -5.01 33.52
N PHE A 696 -11.82 -6.26 33.42
CA PHE A 696 -12.11 -7.25 34.45
C PHE A 696 -11.57 -6.87 35.83
N SER A 697 -10.39 -6.26 35.91
CA SER A 697 -9.85 -5.87 37.20
C SER A 697 -10.62 -4.73 37.84
N VAL A 698 -11.04 -3.71 37.07
CA VAL A 698 -11.84 -2.59 37.56
C VAL A 698 -13.21 -3.10 38.00
N LEU A 699 -13.83 -3.96 37.18
CA LEU A 699 -15.11 -4.57 37.49
C LEU A 699 -15.02 -5.41 38.76
N SER A 700 -14.00 -6.29 38.88
CA SER A 700 -13.77 -7.07 40.10
C SER A 700 -13.65 -6.21 41.35
N LYS A 701 -12.89 -5.10 41.32
CA LYS A 701 -12.78 -4.16 42.45
C LYS A 701 -14.12 -3.54 42.84
N GLN A 702 -14.89 -3.07 41.86
CA GLN A 702 -16.21 -2.47 42.12
C GLN A 702 -17.22 -3.48 42.67
N PHE A 703 -17.22 -4.73 42.18
CA PHE A 703 -18.05 -5.80 42.73
C PHE A 703 -17.60 -6.19 44.16
N GLU A 704 -16.30 -6.15 44.46
CA GLU A 704 -15.76 -6.34 45.82
C GLU A 704 -16.20 -5.21 46.77
N GLU A 705 -16.10 -3.94 46.34
CA GLU A 705 -16.56 -2.76 47.09
C GLU A 705 -18.07 -2.82 47.38
N LEU A 706 -18.86 -3.31 46.42
CA LEU A 706 -20.32 -3.49 46.56
C LEU A 706 -20.71 -4.79 47.30
N LYS A 707 -19.75 -5.59 47.77
CA LYS A 707 -19.98 -6.91 48.39
C LYS A 707 -20.86 -7.83 47.54
N MET A 708 -20.73 -7.75 46.22
CA MET A 708 -21.48 -8.55 45.24
C MET A 708 -20.62 -9.70 44.72
N CYS A 709 -21.24 -10.83 44.36
CA CYS A 709 -20.52 -12.05 43.99
C CYS A 709 -19.75 -11.92 42.65
N VAL A 710 -18.42 -11.79 42.73
CA VAL A 710 -17.51 -11.40 41.63
C VAL A 710 -17.40 -12.42 40.49
N SER A 711 -17.28 -13.72 40.75
CA SER A 711 -16.89 -14.72 39.74
C SER A 711 -18.04 -15.14 38.83
N LYS A 712 -19.32 -15.04 39.22
CA LYS A 712 -20.42 -15.36 38.28
C LYS A 712 -20.55 -14.24 37.23
N ALA A 713 -20.65 -12.98 37.67
CA ALA A 713 -20.66 -11.82 36.76
C ALA A 713 -19.39 -11.70 35.91
N VAL A 714 -18.21 -11.99 36.47
CA VAL A 714 -16.93 -11.99 35.71
C VAL A 714 -16.80 -13.22 34.82
N SER A 715 -17.35 -14.39 35.18
CA SER A 715 -17.35 -15.61 34.36
C SER A 715 -18.29 -15.48 33.16
N ASP A 716 -19.46 -14.92 33.39
CA ASP A 716 -20.50 -14.69 32.39
C ASP A 716 -20.00 -13.67 31.34
N LEU A 717 -19.23 -12.66 31.75
CA LEU A 717 -18.57 -11.69 30.86
C LEU A 717 -17.27 -12.18 30.18
N ARG A 718 -16.65 -13.28 30.63
CA ARG A 718 -15.39 -13.80 30.05
C ARG A 718 -15.66 -14.61 28.80
N ALA A 719 -15.16 -14.14 27.66
CA ALA A 719 -14.90 -15.01 26.51
C ALA A 719 -13.80 -16.02 26.89
N HIS A 720 -14.19 -17.15 27.48
CA HIS A 720 -13.25 -18.13 28.04
C HIS A 720 -12.24 -18.64 27.00
N LYS A 721 -11.14 -19.15 27.52
CA LYS A 721 -10.32 -20.14 26.85
C LYS A 721 -10.56 -21.36 27.73
N GLU A 722 -11.00 -22.48 27.18
CA GLU A 722 -10.72 -23.76 27.84
C GLU A 722 -9.20 -23.97 27.79
N ASN A 723 -8.50 -23.26 28.65
CA ASN A 723 -7.19 -23.67 29.08
C ASN A 723 -7.48 -24.48 30.34
N GLY A 724 -7.20 -25.78 30.32
CA GLY A 724 -7.27 -26.65 31.50
C GLY A 724 -6.26 -26.31 32.60
N LYS A 725 -5.95 -25.02 32.80
CA LYS A 725 -5.00 -24.50 33.80
C LYS A 725 -5.43 -23.25 34.55
N GLU A 726 -6.47 -22.51 34.16
CA GLU A 726 -6.84 -21.27 34.88
C GLU A 726 -8.36 -21.04 34.91
N ILE A 727 -8.93 -21.18 36.12
CA ILE A 727 -10.25 -20.74 36.58
C ILE A 727 -11.47 -21.56 36.05
N SER A 728 -11.70 -22.67 36.77
CA SER A 728 -12.99 -23.06 37.38
C SER A 728 -14.19 -23.42 36.47
N GLN A 729 -14.32 -24.73 36.18
CA GLN A 729 -15.61 -25.42 36.01
C GLN A 729 -16.47 -25.46 37.32
N THR A 730 -16.08 -24.73 38.37
CA THR A 730 -16.77 -24.72 39.67
C THR A 730 -17.96 -23.76 39.75
N GLY A 731 -18.09 -22.79 38.84
CA GLY A 731 -19.31 -21.96 38.73
C GLY A 731 -20.56 -22.78 38.37
N ASN A 732 -20.38 -23.85 37.59
CA ASN A 732 -21.45 -24.79 37.21
C ASN A 732 -21.69 -25.91 38.25
N LYS A 733 -20.88 -26.03 39.31
CA LYS A 733 -21.06 -27.09 40.33
C LYS A 733 -22.06 -26.74 41.44
N TYR A 734 -22.56 -25.50 41.50
CA TYR A 734 -23.57 -25.06 42.48
C TYR A 734 -25.03 -25.30 42.07
N TYR A 735 -25.28 -26.04 40.98
CA TYR A 735 -26.63 -26.52 40.66
C TYR A 735 -26.81 -27.96 41.14
N ILE A 736 -26.93 -28.14 42.46
CA ILE A 736 -27.60 -29.31 43.04
C ILE A 736 -28.48 -28.79 44.19
N GLU A 737 -29.79 -28.76 43.90
CA GLU A 737 -30.94 -28.73 44.81
C GLU A 737 -30.74 -28.15 46.22
N LYS A 738 -31.11 -26.87 46.41
CA LYS A 738 -31.79 -26.32 47.60
C LYS A 738 -32.21 -24.87 47.34
N ASP A 739 -33.31 -24.47 47.98
CA ASP A 739 -34.02 -23.18 47.92
C ASP A 739 -33.14 -21.98 47.47
N ILE A 740 -33.38 -21.55 46.23
CA ILE A 740 -32.59 -20.56 45.47
C ILE A 740 -32.44 -19.25 46.24
N SER A 741 -33.44 -18.89 47.04
CA SER A 741 -33.50 -17.63 47.79
C SER A 741 -32.48 -17.58 48.92
N LYS A 742 -32.30 -18.67 49.68
CA LYS A 742 -31.31 -18.76 50.77
C LYS A 742 -29.89 -18.91 50.24
N LEU A 743 -29.73 -19.65 49.14
CA LEU A 743 -28.43 -19.85 48.49
C LEU A 743 -27.92 -18.55 47.85
N ALA A 744 -28.81 -17.77 47.22
CA ALA A 744 -28.46 -16.49 46.63
C ALA A 744 -27.96 -15.49 47.68
N VAL A 745 -28.62 -15.42 48.84
CA VAL A 745 -28.20 -14.57 49.97
C VAL A 745 -26.86 -15.02 50.56
N GLY A 746 -26.65 -16.33 50.72
CA GLY A 746 -25.37 -16.88 51.19
C GLY A 746 -24.21 -16.65 50.21
N ILE A 747 -24.47 -16.77 48.91
CA ILE A 747 -23.50 -16.48 47.84
C ILE A 747 -23.20 -14.97 47.77
N PHE A 748 -24.20 -14.12 47.99
CA PHE A 748 -24.04 -12.66 48.09
C PHE A 748 -23.18 -12.26 49.29
N ALA A 749 -23.48 -12.83 50.47
CA ALA A 749 -22.77 -12.50 51.71
C ALA A 749 -21.33 -13.04 51.74
N ARG A 750 -21.06 -14.19 51.09
CA ARG A 750 -19.76 -14.89 51.18
C ARG A 750 -18.80 -14.59 50.03
N GLY A 751 -19.28 -14.04 48.91
CA GLY A 751 -18.46 -13.76 47.72
C GLY A 751 -17.92 -15.02 47.02
N THR A 752 -17.41 -14.88 45.80
CA THR A 752 -17.05 -16.03 44.93
C THR A 752 -15.77 -16.78 45.27
N MET A 753 -14.98 -16.26 46.21
CA MET A 753 -13.79 -16.93 46.78
C MET A 753 -14.07 -17.44 48.21
N GLY A 754 -15.32 -17.31 48.68
CA GLY A 754 -15.69 -17.64 50.05
C GLY A 754 -15.57 -19.11 50.40
N CYS A 755 -15.59 -20.01 49.42
CA CYS A 755 -15.43 -21.43 49.66
C CYS A 755 -14.10 -21.79 50.37
N VAL A 756 -13.02 -21.03 50.15
CA VAL A 756 -11.72 -21.27 50.81
C VAL A 756 -11.77 -20.84 52.28
N LYS A 757 -12.30 -19.64 52.56
CA LYS A 757 -12.51 -19.18 53.95
C LYS A 757 -13.46 -20.10 54.70
N GLU A 758 -14.53 -20.54 54.04
CA GLU A 758 -15.51 -21.46 54.60
C GLU A 758 -14.90 -22.84 54.88
N TYR A 759 -14.06 -23.38 53.99
CA TYR A 759 -13.34 -24.63 54.23
C TYR A 759 -12.34 -24.50 55.38
N ILE A 760 -11.62 -23.39 55.47
CA ILE A 760 -10.70 -23.11 56.58
C ILE A 760 -11.49 -23.04 57.89
N LEU A 761 -12.61 -22.31 57.91
CA LEU A 761 -13.47 -22.20 59.09
C LEU A 761 -14.07 -23.55 59.49
N LYS A 762 -14.51 -24.39 58.55
CA LYS A 762 -14.95 -25.77 58.84
C LYS A 762 -13.87 -26.67 59.41
N LEU A 763 -12.60 -26.39 59.12
CA LEU A 763 -11.44 -27.15 59.60
C LEU A 763 -10.90 -26.62 60.94
N VAL A 764 -11.06 -25.33 61.20
CA VAL A 764 -10.49 -24.64 62.37
C VAL A 764 -11.53 -24.44 63.48
N GLU A 765 -12.80 -24.27 63.13
CA GLU A 765 -13.93 -24.12 64.05
C GLU A 765 -14.83 -25.35 63.94
N SER A 766 -14.75 -26.24 64.93
CA SER A 766 -15.45 -27.53 64.94
C SER A 766 -16.97 -27.41 64.86
N ASP A 767 -17.52 -26.29 65.32
CA ASP A 767 -18.96 -26.06 65.42
C ASP A 767 -19.48 -25.08 64.35
N TYR A 768 -18.63 -24.66 63.41
CA TYR A 768 -18.98 -23.65 62.40
C TYR A 768 -20.24 -24.01 61.61
N GLU A 769 -20.43 -25.29 61.26
CA GLU A 769 -21.62 -25.76 60.53
C GLU A 769 -22.91 -25.73 61.36
N LEU A 770 -22.80 -25.71 62.69
CA LEU A 770 -23.93 -25.71 63.63
C LEU A 770 -24.38 -24.30 64.02
N LEU A 771 -23.61 -23.27 63.66
CA LEU A 771 -23.94 -21.87 63.91
C LEU A 771 -25.10 -21.37 63.02
N ASP A 772 -25.85 -20.39 63.51
CA ASP A 772 -26.88 -19.74 62.69
C ASP A 772 -26.28 -18.96 61.52
N GLY A 773 -27.08 -18.70 60.49
CA GLY A 773 -26.61 -18.09 59.25
C GLY A 773 -26.01 -16.69 59.41
N GLU A 774 -26.45 -15.90 60.40
CA GLU A 774 -25.92 -14.56 60.64
C GLU A 774 -24.57 -14.62 61.36
N LYS A 775 -24.44 -15.49 62.37
CA LYS A 775 -23.16 -15.74 63.06
C LYS A 775 -22.12 -16.39 62.16
N GLN A 776 -22.53 -17.29 61.27
CA GLN A 776 -21.65 -17.83 60.24
C GLN A 776 -21.12 -16.72 59.34
N ILE A 777 -21.96 -15.76 58.93
CA ILE A 777 -21.55 -14.63 58.10
C ILE A 777 -20.62 -13.67 58.87
N GLU A 778 -20.88 -13.44 60.16
CA GLU A 778 -20.03 -12.60 61.01
C GLU A 778 -18.61 -13.18 61.16
N ILE A 779 -18.50 -14.46 61.52
CA ILE A 779 -17.22 -15.18 61.66
C ILE A 779 -16.52 -15.33 60.30
N PHE A 780 -17.29 -15.53 59.24
CA PHE A 780 -16.78 -15.56 57.88
C PHE A 780 -16.15 -14.22 57.46
N ASN A 781 -16.78 -13.11 57.83
CA ASN A 781 -16.30 -11.76 57.54
C ASN A 781 -15.11 -11.36 58.43
N SER A 782 -15.01 -11.89 59.65
CA SER A 782 -13.86 -11.64 60.55
C SER A 782 -12.58 -12.36 60.12
N LEU A 783 -12.65 -13.35 59.23
CA LEU A 783 -11.47 -14.00 58.65
C LEU A 783 -10.85 -13.08 57.58
N GLU A 784 -10.01 -12.14 58.00
CA GLU A 784 -9.31 -11.18 57.12
C GLU A 784 -8.20 -11.86 56.30
N MET A 785 -8.55 -12.44 55.15
CA MET A 785 -7.58 -12.89 54.15
C MET A 785 -7.66 -12.01 52.90
N LYS A 786 -6.50 -11.61 52.36
CA LYS A 786 -6.40 -10.84 51.11
C LYS A 786 -6.65 -11.76 49.90
N ASN A 787 -7.22 -11.23 48.82
CA ASN A 787 -7.49 -12.01 47.61
C ASN A 787 -6.24 -12.64 46.99
N THR A 788 -5.07 -12.00 47.13
CA THR A 788 -3.78 -12.58 46.71
C THR A 788 -3.38 -13.82 47.51
N GLU A 789 -3.76 -13.89 48.78
CA GLU A 789 -3.49 -15.03 49.67
C GLU A 789 -4.47 -16.17 49.37
N ILE A 790 -5.75 -15.85 49.16
CA ILE A 790 -6.77 -16.81 48.74
C ILE A 790 -6.42 -17.40 47.37
N GLU A 791 -5.98 -16.58 46.42
CA GLU A 791 -5.53 -17.03 45.10
C GLU A 791 -4.28 -17.93 45.20
N LYS A 792 -3.36 -17.65 46.14
CA LYS A 792 -2.17 -18.49 46.37
C LYS A 792 -2.56 -19.86 46.92
N VAL A 793 -3.44 -19.91 47.92
CA VAL A 793 -3.99 -21.17 48.47
C VAL A 793 -4.76 -21.94 47.38
N HIS A 794 -5.55 -21.24 46.57
CA HIS A 794 -6.32 -21.85 45.48
C HIS A 794 -5.40 -22.38 44.37
N LYS A 795 -4.28 -21.69 44.06
CA LYS A 795 -3.25 -22.17 43.13
C LYS A 795 -2.54 -23.41 43.68
N GLU A 796 -2.23 -23.46 44.97
CA GLU A 796 -1.61 -24.64 45.61
C GLU A 796 -2.56 -25.85 45.65
N LEU A 797 -3.83 -25.64 46.03
CA LEU A 797 -4.86 -26.69 46.00
C LEU A 797 -5.11 -27.17 44.56
N TYR A 798 -5.12 -26.27 43.59
CA TYR A 798 -5.23 -26.62 42.18
C TYR A 798 -4.02 -27.42 41.70
N GLN A 799 -2.80 -27.00 42.04
CA GLN A 799 -1.58 -27.72 41.70
C GLN A 799 -1.64 -29.15 42.25
N ARG A 800 -1.99 -29.31 43.53
CA ARG A 800 -2.22 -30.62 44.19
C ARG A 800 -3.32 -31.44 43.49
N ASN A 801 -4.43 -30.82 43.10
CA ASN A 801 -5.50 -31.50 42.35
C ASN A 801 -5.07 -31.90 40.93
N THR A 802 -4.21 -31.11 40.29
CA THR A 802 -3.67 -31.41 38.96
C THR A 802 -2.65 -32.54 39.05
N ASP A 803 -1.87 -32.58 40.14
CA ASP A 803 -0.95 -33.68 40.46
C ASP A 803 -1.74 -34.97 40.73
N LEU A 804 -2.91 -34.88 41.40
CA LEU A 804 -3.84 -36.01 41.58
C LEU A 804 -4.54 -36.44 40.27
N ASP A 805 -5.01 -35.50 39.45
CA ASP A 805 -5.68 -35.78 38.18
C ASP A 805 -4.70 -36.36 37.14
N SER A 806 -3.45 -35.89 37.13
CA SER A 806 -2.37 -36.50 36.34
C SER A 806 -1.96 -37.87 36.89
N PHE A 807 -1.97 -38.06 38.21
CA PHE A 807 -1.82 -39.37 38.84
C PHE A 807 -2.90 -40.36 38.37
N PHE A 808 -4.20 -40.01 38.42
CA PHE A 808 -5.27 -40.93 38.04
C PHE A 808 -5.41 -41.15 36.52
N LYS A 809 -5.05 -40.17 35.68
CA LYS A 809 -5.01 -40.33 34.21
C LYS A 809 -4.01 -41.37 33.71
N VAL A 810 -3.00 -41.72 34.51
CA VAL A 810 -2.04 -42.77 34.17
C VAL A 810 -2.65 -44.18 34.38
N PHE A 811 -3.69 -44.30 35.22
CA PHE A 811 -4.20 -45.61 35.66
C PHE A 811 -5.52 -46.05 35.02
N GLN A 812 -6.30 -45.13 34.44
CA GLN A 812 -7.56 -45.48 33.77
C GLN A 812 -7.55 -44.97 32.33
N GLY A 813 -7.53 -45.91 31.38
CA GLY A 813 -7.53 -45.63 29.94
C GLY A 813 -8.80 -44.93 29.44
N ASP A 814 -9.86 -44.90 30.26
CA ASP A 814 -11.09 -44.18 29.98
C ASP A 814 -11.22 -42.91 30.83
N LYS A 815 -11.12 -41.77 30.15
CA LYS A 815 -11.17 -40.42 30.70
C LYS A 815 -12.50 -40.10 31.39
N LYS A 816 -13.60 -40.78 31.02
CA LYS A 816 -14.94 -40.58 31.62
C LYS A 816 -15.04 -41.23 33.00
N LEU A 817 -14.55 -42.47 33.12
CA LEU A 817 -14.51 -43.22 34.38
C LEU A 817 -13.58 -42.56 35.41
N ALA A 818 -12.42 -42.06 34.98
CA ALA A 818 -11.51 -41.32 35.87
C ALA A 818 -12.15 -40.02 36.42
N GLN A 819 -12.94 -39.33 35.60
CA GLN A 819 -13.66 -38.12 36.00
C GLN A 819 -14.87 -38.41 36.91
N GLU A 820 -15.57 -39.53 36.70
CA GLU A 820 -16.61 -40.01 37.60
C GLU A 820 -16.03 -40.40 38.96
N PHE A 821 -14.94 -41.18 38.98
CA PHE A 821 -14.24 -41.56 40.20
C PHE A 821 -13.77 -40.36 41.03
N LEU A 822 -13.13 -39.37 40.39
CA LEU A 822 -12.72 -38.12 41.04
C LEU A 822 -13.93 -37.33 41.57
N ARG A 823 -15.05 -37.32 40.84
CA ARG A 823 -16.30 -36.72 41.34
C ARG A 823 -16.79 -37.46 42.58
N GLU A 824 -16.85 -38.79 42.57
CA GLU A 824 -17.38 -39.59 43.68
C GLU A 824 -16.55 -39.45 44.97
N LEU A 825 -15.22 -39.39 44.87
CA LEU A 825 -14.33 -39.09 45.99
C LEU A 825 -14.55 -37.69 46.57
N ILE A 826 -14.70 -36.68 45.69
CA ILE A 826 -14.92 -35.29 46.11
C ILE A 826 -16.29 -35.12 46.79
N TYR A 827 -17.29 -35.94 46.43
CA TYR A 827 -18.61 -35.95 47.04
C TYR A 827 -18.74 -36.91 48.24
N GLY A 828 -17.63 -37.36 48.82
CA GLY A 828 -17.61 -38.08 50.09
C GLY A 828 -17.98 -39.57 50.01
N LYS A 829 -18.05 -40.18 48.82
CA LYS A 829 -18.18 -41.64 48.71
C LYS A 829 -16.86 -42.30 49.09
N SER A 830 -16.94 -43.35 49.91
CA SER A 830 -15.76 -44.11 50.33
C SER A 830 -15.03 -44.72 49.13
N TYR A 831 -13.71 -44.48 49.05
CA TYR A 831 -12.77 -45.05 48.06
C TYR A 831 -12.85 -46.58 47.95
N SER A 832 -13.40 -47.24 48.96
CA SER A 832 -13.60 -48.69 49.04
C SER A 832 -14.59 -49.27 48.03
N LYS A 833 -15.41 -48.43 47.36
CA LYS A 833 -16.45 -48.86 46.40
C LYS A 833 -15.98 -48.98 44.94
N HIS A 834 -14.72 -48.65 44.63
CA HIS A 834 -14.17 -48.75 43.28
C HIS A 834 -13.18 -49.90 43.16
N SER A 835 -13.50 -50.85 42.28
CA SER A 835 -12.78 -52.13 42.11
C SER A 835 -11.29 -51.98 41.83
N ASP A 836 -10.89 -50.92 41.12
CA ASP A 836 -9.55 -50.82 40.54
C ASP A 836 -8.59 -49.97 41.40
N CYS A 837 -9.10 -49.21 42.38
CA CYS A 837 -8.30 -48.22 43.10
C CYS A 837 -7.69 -48.74 44.41
N LYS A 838 -8.24 -49.80 45.02
CA LYS A 838 -7.81 -50.29 46.34
C LYS A 838 -6.38 -50.84 46.33
N CYS A 839 -5.99 -51.55 45.27
CA CYS A 839 -4.66 -52.18 45.15
C CYS A 839 -3.57 -51.20 44.69
N LEU A 840 -3.92 -50.25 43.81
CA LEU A 840 -3.02 -49.25 43.24
C LEU A 840 -2.65 -48.13 44.22
N LEU A 841 -3.60 -47.67 45.06
CA LEU A 841 -3.31 -46.75 46.16
C LEU A 841 -2.37 -47.39 47.19
N LYS A 842 -2.56 -48.68 47.50
CA LYS A 842 -1.69 -49.45 48.42
C LYS A 842 -0.27 -49.60 47.87
N ALA A 843 -0.11 -49.86 46.58
CA ALA A 843 1.19 -49.96 45.90
C ALA A 843 1.97 -48.64 45.93
N ARG A 844 1.30 -47.49 45.75
CA ARG A 844 1.92 -46.16 45.79
C ARG A 844 2.28 -45.70 47.20
N ILE A 845 1.42 -45.97 48.20
CA ILE A 845 1.74 -45.70 49.61
C ILE A 845 3.01 -46.46 50.00
N ASN A 846 3.16 -47.70 49.54
CA ASN A 846 4.35 -48.51 49.78
C ASN A 846 5.59 -48.03 48.97
N ALA A 847 5.41 -47.53 47.75
CA ALA A 847 6.49 -46.98 46.92
C ALA A 847 7.01 -45.62 47.40
N ASN A 848 6.14 -44.73 47.91
CA ASN A 848 6.53 -43.45 48.49
C ASN A 848 7.17 -43.60 49.89
N ASN A 849 6.98 -44.75 50.54
CA ASN A 849 7.55 -45.06 51.86
C ASN A 849 8.93 -45.75 51.80
N ASN A 850 9.62 -45.74 50.65
CA ASN A 850 10.94 -46.36 50.47
C ASN A 850 11.03 -47.82 50.95
N ILE A 851 9.99 -48.63 50.72
CA ILE A 851 10.18 -50.09 50.77
C ILE A 851 10.85 -50.47 49.46
N ILE A 852 12.18 -50.56 49.51
CA ILE A 852 13.04 -51.00 48.42
C ILE A 852 12.62 -52.42 48.01
N PHE A 853 12.35 -52.63 46.73
CA PHE A 853 12.62 -53.91 46.09
C PHE A 853 13.54 -53.64 44.90
N GLU A 854 14.79 -54.03 45.07
CA GLU A 854 15.81 -54.10 44.04
C GLU A 854 15.44 -55.13 42.96
N GLU A 855 16.09 -54.91 41.82
CA GLU A 855 15.86 -55.42 40.47
C GLU A 855 15.82 -56.94 40.31
N ARG A 856 15.10 -57.42 39.26
CA ARG A 856 15.74 -58.16 38.17
C ARG A 856 14.88 -58.31 36.91
N ASN A 857 15.62 -58.47 35.81
CA ASN A 857 15.32 -58.22 34.41
C ASN A 857 14.46 -59.28 33.69
N ASP A 858 13.96 -58.82 32.53
CA ASP A 858 13.68 -59.57 31.30
C ASP A 858 12.70 -60.74 31.34
N ILE A 859 11.49 -60.52 30.80
CA ILE A 859 10.95 -61.29 29.67
C ILE A 859 10.19 -60.30 28.77
N THR A 860 10.69 -60.13 27.55
CA THR A 860 10.04 -59.40 26.47
C THR A 860 9.20 -60.36 25.62
N LYS A 861 8.02 -59.87 25.23
CA LYS A 861 7.14 -60.23 24.09
C LYS A 861 5.93 -61.16 24.31
N LEU A 862 4.78 -60.55 23.98
CA LEU A 862 3.49 -61.08 23.53
C LEU A 862 2.57 -61.73 24.57
N VAL A 863 1.65 -60.94 25.16
CA VAL A 863 0.18 -61.20 25.16
C VAL A 863 -0.56 -59.87 25.35
N ASP A 864 -1.52 -59.58 24.47
CA ASP A 864 -2.49 -58.49 24.61
C ASP A 864 -3.32 -58.64 25.90
N CYS A 865 -3.39 -57.58 26.70
CA CYS A 865 -4.37 -57.50 27.79
C CYS A 865 -5.75 -57.26 27.19
N GLN A 866 -6.59 -58.29 27.23
CA GLN A 866 -8.02 -58.16 26.94
C GLN A 866 -8.80 -58.71 28.13
N ILE A 867 -9.32 -57.83 28.98
CA ILE A 867 -10.65 -58.07 29.53
C ILE A 867 -11.56 -57.21 28.67
N ARG A 868 -12.40 -57.83 27.86
CA ARG A 868 -13.44 -58.76 28.32
C ARG A 868 -13.38 -60.12 27.64
N ASN A 869 -13.51 -61.26 28.31
CA ASN A 869 -13.82 -61.60 29.71
C ASN A 869 -12.96 -62.86 30.04
N ASP A 870 -12.83 -63.23 31.32
CA ASP A 870 -12.45 -64.59 31.76
C ASP A 870 -10.98 -64.95 32.10
N ASN A 871 -9.97 -64.06 32.07
CA ASN A 871 -8.56 -64.43 32.34
C ASN A 871 -7.81 -63.59 33.41
N CYS A 872 -8.37 -63.41 34.60
CA CYS A 872 -7.59 -63.01 35.78
C CYS A 872 -7.03 -64.24 36.52
N ILE A 873 -6.24 -65.08 35.86
CA ILE A 873 -5.62 -66.22 36.56
C ILE A 873 -4.28 -65.75 37.14
N GLY A 874 -4.36 -65.25 38.36
CA GLY A 874 -3.20 -64.89 39.17
C GLY A 874 -3.50 -63.84 40.23
N CYS A 875 -4.38 -62.88 39.95
CA CYS A 875 -4.67 -61.78 40.90
C CYS A 875 -5.64 -62.21 42.01
N ASP A 876 -6.67 -63.01 41.71
CA ASP A 876 -7.62 -63.45 42.74
C ASP A 876 -6.95 -64.36 43.77
N TYR A 877 -6.12 -65.31 43.32
CA TYR A 877 -5.32 -66.13 44.22
C TYR A 877 -4.27 -65.30 44.96
N LEU A 878 -3.57 -64.36 44.32
CA LEU A 878 -2.60 -63.51 45.05
C LEU A 878 -3.27 -62.60 46.06
N VAL A 879 -4.41 -61.99 45.72
CA VAL A 879 -5.14 -61.08 46.60
C VAL A 879 -5.77 -61.87 47.74
N ALA A 880 -6.41 -63.02 47.47
CA ALA A 880 -6.94 -63.91 48.50
C ALA A 880 -5.82 -64.47 49.39
N SER A 881 -4.71 -64.92 48.80
CA SER A 881 -3.55 -65.41 49.55
C SER A 881 -2.94 -64.30 50.41
N ARG A 882 -2.82 -63.07 49.89
CA ARG A 882 -2.28 -61.93 50.66
C ARG A 882 -3.24 -61.43 51.73
N LEU A 883 -4.55 -61.49 51.50
CA LEU A 883 -5.56 -61.17 52.51
C LEU A 883 -5.55 -62.24 53.61
N PHE A 884 -5.50 -63.52 53.23
CA PHE A 884 -5.37 -64.65 54.15
C PHE A 884 -4.07 -64.56 54.96
N ILE A 885 -2.92 -64.28 54.33
CA ILE A 885 -1.64 -64.03 55.01
C ILE A 885 -1.79 -62.94 56.07
N TYR A 886 -2.43 -61.81 55.72
CA TYR A 886 -2.61 -60.68 56.61
C TYR A 886 -3.55 -61.01 57.79
N GLU A 887 -4.72 -61.58 57.51
CA GLU A 887 -5.69 -61.95 58.55
C GLU A 887 -5.17 -63.07 59.45
N PHE A 888 -4.44 -64.04 58.88
CA PHE A 888 -3.82 -65.12 59.65
C PHE A 888 -2.68 -64.62 60.54
N LYS A 889 -1.91 -63.63 60.09
CA LYS A 889 -0.89 -62.95 60.90
C LYS A 889 -1.50 -62.21 62.09
N ASP A 890 -2.53 -61.40 61.84
CA ASP A 890 -3.20 -60.65 62.91
C ASP A 890 -3.81 -61.60 63.95
N LEU A 891 -4.44 -62.69 63.49
CA LEU A 891 -5.04 -63.69 64.36
C LEU A 891 -4.01 -64.45 65.20
N ILE A 892 -2.83 -64.78 64.66
CA ILE A 892 -1.74 -65.41 65.41
C ILE A 892 -1.15 -64.43 66.45
N ASN A 893 -0.94 -63.18 66.07
CA ASN A 893 -0.40 -62.17 66.98
C ASN A 893 -1.38 -61.86 68.12
N GLU A 894 -2.67 -61.79 67.83
CA GLU A 894 -3.71 -61.68 68.85
C GLU A 894 -3.71 -62.89 69.78
N PHE A 895 -3.54 -64.11 69.24
CA PHE A 895 -3.44 -65.31 70.04
C PHE A 895 -2.23 -65.29 70.98
N PHE A 896 -1.06 -64.84 70.52
CA PHE A 896 0.12 -64.69 71.38
C PHE A 896 -0.10 -63.64 72.47
N LYS A 897 -0.71 -62.51 72.13
CA LYS A 897 -1.03 -61.46 73.10
C LYS A 897 -2.01 -61.97 74.16
N GLN A 898 -3.06 -62.68 73.76
CA GLN A 898 -4.00 -63.30 74.69
C GLN A 898 -3.30 -64.33 75.60
N PHE A 899 -2.35 -65.10 75.08
CA PHE A 899 -1.56 -66.02 75.90
C PHE A 899 -0.67 -65.31 76.93
N GLU A 900 -0.09 -64.15 76.59
CA GLU A 900 0.70 -63.33 77.51
C GLU A 900 -0.16 -62.74 78.63
N GLU A 901 -1.39 -62.32 78.31
CA GLU A 901 -2.36 -61.74 79.24
C GLU A 901 -2.98 -62.78 80.20
N LEU A 902 -2.88 -64.08 79.92
CA LEU A 902 -3.30 -65.11 80.87
C LEU A 902 -2.38 -65.10 82.09
N HIS A 903 -2.96 -65.14 83.30
CA HIS A 903 -2.19 -65.15 84.55
C HIS A 903 -2.06 -66.55 85.17
N ASP A 904 -2.93 -67.50 84.81
CA ASP A 904 -2.95 -68.83 85.39
C ASP A 904 -2.35 -69.92 84.47
N ILE A 905 -1.64 -70.87 85.08
CA ILE A 905 -0.90 -71.93 84.36
C ILE A 905 -1.84 -72.88 83.62
N SER A 906 -3.03 -73.16 84.17
CA SER A 906 -4.00 -74.09 83.60
C SER A 906 -4.61 -73.57 82.30
N SER A 907 -5.00 -72.29 82.27
CA SER A 907 -5.49 -71.61 81.07
C SER A 907 -4.39 -71.48 80.05
N LYS A 908 -3.15 -71.11 80.44
CA LYS A 908 -2.01 -71.11 79.51
C LYS A 908 -1.79 -72.49 78.89
N LYS A 909 -1.95 -73.58 79.64
CA LYS A 909 -1.84 -74.93 79.08
C LYS A 909 -2.96 -75.27 78.10
N LEU A 910 -4.20 -74.93 78.42
CA LEU A 910 -5.32 -75.13 77.51
C LEU A 910 -5.11 -74.33 76.22
N PHE A 911 -4.68 -73.08 76.34
CA PHE A 911 -4.36 -72.20 75.21
C PHE A 911 -3.20 -72.76 74.37
N ALA A 912 -2.12 -73.22 75.00
CA ALA A 912 -1.00 -73.85 74.31
C ALA A 912 -1.39 -75.15 73.60
N MET A 913 -2.30 -75.95 74.18
CA MET A 913 -2.87 -77.13 73.53
C MET A 913 -3.72 -76.74 72.32
N VAL A 914 -4.56 -75.70 72.44
CA VAL A 914 -5.33 -75.17 71.30
C VAL A 914 -4.40 -74.68 70.20
N PHE A 915 -3.30 -74.01 70.55
CA PHE A 915 -2.27 -73.60 69.60
C PHE A 915 -1.66 -74.78 68.85
N LYS A 916 -1.19 -75.78 69.59
CA LYS A 916 -0.57 -76.98 69.02
C LYS A 916 -1.53 -77.80 68.17
N LYS A 917 -2.80 -77.85 68.55
CA LYS A 917 -3.81 -78.67 67.85
C LYS A 917 -4.36 -77.97 66.60
N LYS A 918 -4.59 -76.66 66.66
CA LYS A 918 -5.23 -75.91 65.57
C LYS A 918 -4.23 -75.16 64.69
N TYR A 919 -3.31 -74.41 65.29
CA TYR A 919 -2.49 -73.44 64.57
C TYR A 919 -1.14 -73.99 64.10
N THR A 920 -0.52 -74.91 64.85
CA THR A 920 0.74 -75.54 64.42
C THR A 920 0.60 -76.35 63.11
N PRO A 921 -0.45 -77.17 62.91
CA PRO A 921 -0.64 -77.86 61.63
C PRO A 921 -0.88 -76.89 60.48
N LEU A 922 -1.65 -75.80 60.73
CA LEU A 922 -1.88 -74.74 59.74
C LEU A 922 -0.58 -74.02 59.37
N LEU A 923 0.27 -73.69 60.33
CA LEU A 923 1.58 -73.07 60.08
C LEU A 923 2.52 -73.98 59.30
N SER A 924 2.53 -75.29 59.60
CA SER A 924 3.31 -76.27 58.84
C SER A 924 2.84 -76.36 57.38
N ALA A 925 1.52 -76.41 57.17
CA ALA A 925 0.94 -76.42 55.83
C ALA A 925 1.22 -75.10 55.09
N PHE A 926 1.14 -73.96 55.79
CA PHE A 926 1.43 -72.65 55.22
C PHE A 926 2.89 -72.55 54.73
N LYS A 927 3.83 -73.06 55.53
CA LYS A 927 5.25 -73.08 55.18
C LYS A 927 5.52 -73.99 53.97
N SER A 928 4.88 -75.14 53.87
CA SER A 928 5.06 -76.06 52.74
C SER A 928 4.43 -75.54 51.45
N GLU A 929 3.25 -74.92 51.52
CA GLU A 929 2.48 -74.50 50.34
C GLU A 929 2.90 -73.14 49.77
N LEU A 930 3.32 -72.19 50.62
CA LEU A 930 3.64 -70.82 50.21
C LEU A 930 5.14 -70.50 50.18
N GLY A 931 5.99 -71.44 50.62
CA GLY A 931 7.43 -71.27 50.67
C GLY A 931 7.93 -70.61 51.95
N GLU A 932 9.18 -70.92 52.30
CA GLU A 932 9.84 -70.52 53.55
C GLU A 932 10.02 -68.99 53.64
N ASP A 933 10.34 -68.36 52.52
CA ASP A 933 10.57 -66.92 52.38
C ASP A 933 9.31 -66.07 52.72
N ILE A 934 8.12 -66.57 52.36
CA ILE A 934 6.86 -65.91 52.68
C ILE A 934 6.49 -66.19 54.13
N PHE A 935 6.66 -67.43 54.59
CA PHE A 935 6.36 -67.86 55.96
C PHE A 935 7.11 -67.03 57.02
N GLU A 936 8.40 -66.74 56.82
CA GLU A 936 9.22 -65.93 57.73
C GLU A 936 8.73 -64.49 57.90
N ASN A 937 7.99 -63.96 56.92
CA ASN A 937 7.42 -62.60 56.96
C ASN A 937 6.04 -62.53 57.66
N VAL A 938 5.35 -63.67 57.75
CA VAL A 938 4.01 -63.79 58.39
C VAL A 938 4.14 -64.02 59.88
N LEU A 939 5.05 -64.89 60.30
CA LEU A 939 5.27 -65.21 61.70
C LEU A 939 6.25 -64.20 62.32
N ASP A 940 5.86 -63.50 63.39
CA ASP A 940 6.85 -62.80 64.20
C ASP A 940 7.73 -63.84 64.90
N VAL A 941 8.89 -64.11 64.31
CA VAL A 941 9.84 -65.13 64.78
C VAL A 941 10.27 -64.86 66.22
N THR A 942 10.30 -63.60 66.65
CA THR A 942 10.70 -63.19 67.99
C THR A 942 9.60 -63.54 69.00
N GLN A 943 8.36 -63.16 68.72
CA GLN A 943 7.21 -63.51 69.58
C GLN A 943 6.94 -65.01 69.60
N TYR A 944 7.07 -65.70 68.46
CA TYR A 944 6.89 -67.15 68.41
C TYR A 944 7.96 -67.92 69.20
N LYS A 945 9.23 -67.46 69.16
CA LYS A 945 10.29 -68.02 70.01
C LYS A 945 10.02 -67.77 71.49
N LEU A 946 9.53 -66.56 71.84
CA LEU A 946 9.16 -66.21 73.20
C LEU A 946 8.02 -67.10 73.72
N PHE A 947 6.97 -67.28 72.92
CA PHE A 947 5.84 -68.16 73.22
C PHE A 947 6.28 -69.62 73.43
N ASN A 948 7.14 -70.16 72.56
CA ASN A 948 7.65 -71.53 72.74
C ASN A 948 8.55 -71.68 73.97
N LYS A 949 9.35 -70.65 74.28
CA LYS A 949 10.15 -70.61 75.51
C LYS A 949 9.26 -70.61 76.76
N GLN A 950 8.21 -69.80 76.77
CA GLN A 950 7.24 -69.74 77.87
C GLN A 950 6.48 -71.07 78.04
N ILE A 951 6.14 -71.77 76.94
CA ILE A 951 5.55 -73.12 77.01
C ILE A 951 6.55 -74.14 77.60
N ALA A 952 7.83 -74.06 77.22
CA ALA A 952 8.87 -74.94 77.76
C ALA A 952 9.12 -74.69 79.24
N GLU A 953 9.09 -73.43 79.68
CA GLU A 953 9.17 -73.03 81.09
C GLU A 953 7.97 -73.56 81.89
N ILE A 954 6.75 -73.51 81.34
CA ILE A 954 5.56 -74.11 81.98
C ILE A 954 5.73 -75.63 82.16
N LYS A 955 6.28 -76.35 81.16
CA LYS A 955 6.56 -77.78 81.28
C LYS A 955 7.62 -78.10 82.34
N LEU A 956 8.68 -77.30 82.44
CA LEU A 956 9.73 -77.44 83.45
C LEU A 956 9.23 -77.15 84.87
N ILE A 957 8.26 -76.25 85.02
CA ILE A 957 7.58 -75.99 86.31
C ILE A 957 6.77 -77.22 86.74
N GLU A 958 6.18 -77.97 85.80
CA GLU A 958 5.45 -79.22 86.11
C GLU A 958 6.37 -80.41 86.39
N GLU A 959 7.49 -80.55 85.66
CA GLU A 959 8.49 -81.60 85.94
C GLU A 959 9.20 -81.39 87.29
N ARG A 960 9.08 -80.20 87.88
CA ARG A 960 9.55 -79.87 89.23
C ARG A 960 8.44 -79.91 90.30
N ALA A 961 7.18 -79.96 89.89
CA ALA A 961 6.00 -79.98 90.77
C ALA A 961 5.36 -81.37 90.90
N ASN A 962 5.66 -82.29 89.97
CA ASN A 962 5.57 -83.74 90.14
C ASN A 962 6.92 -84.28 90.62
#